data_AF-A0A319E674-F1
#
_entry.id   AF-A0A319E674-F1
#
_cell.length_a   1.000
_cell.length_b   1.000
_cell.length_c   1.000
_cell.angle_alpha   90.00
_cell.angle_beta   90.00
_cell.angle_gamma   90.00
#
_symmetry.space_group_name_H-M   'P 1'
#
loop_
_entity.id
_entity.type
_entity.pdbx_description
1 polymer ?
#
loop_
_entity_poly.entity_id
_entity_poly.type
_entity_poly.pdbx_seq_one_letter_code
_entity_poly.pdbx_strand_id
1 'polypeptide(L)'
;MSSQQFYLLGESVSSAKDITIDATLDLDQLRQLVAAYFAIVDPNGIGFQTEDDCLSDVSDVLAAKGPVAIAIDGHAVREPGGPRGLPFVGNYFEVYPDHLGNHQRLFDQYGPIFKTTNLGRTTYQTNDPQISAVVFAESDFFSKIINDAHPLSALKTPSAGVFLGDTDTPEWKAAHKFLPPALGPKAVRHYAPTMQRAVEDSFKVFDALDEQEEAWNVYQYMLKLGSQAVGELTLGIDFKHFTSPDAPVHEMVHSIAELLSLNKKVTSKGDWYGMLPFGDPQRLRNLKARIEEMVDESIQNAERAGISDLPLQDAALLSSNMVDYALRATDNKGEKLPKSSLVWALVVATAAGFTTTSSLLSWLIYGLVTYPGMQERLLQELIDNDITEDTELTAEMTEKLLFQDKYIKEMQRRHNPSFQPGRTAKVDLILPGGYKIPKDAVIIPALHHIHNNPHLWDNPARFNPDRWDTPEVKVRHKAAYIPFAMGPRMCIGFNFALQEVKVFLPKLIYRYHFSREGDGPIEYDPMFQLIRPNNLLAMRLTWSPPHDYQNRPVAVLGAGVLGRRIGCIWASAGYNVHLRDPSPDQLSASIAYIQENVAAYATKTGRSPGKAHAFTDLKEAVSTAWLIIEAVPEKLPLKIATFAELSALTPTDSILASNSSSYKTSEMLDRVPETVKPRILNMHYYMPPQCMLVELMTDGFTSEDIFPFLVERCRAGATSPYVARKQSTGFIFNRLWAAVKREVLTILSEGVSVPEEVDAMWEEMFITGRVKPCEMMDNVGLDTVAFIEQHYIHERGLPADKTVDYLTKNYLDQGKLGSKCPLGGLFPPASTTTNTNKRLLVLDIGLASSTAASSISTPAGHILSLTPTPNNTQPQTLLTNQLLPDGITFSPTTNRIYWTCMGVPNHPDGAIYSSTLDGKDIRSLLPKGTLNTPKQITLDPTTQQLYFCDREGCSVYRCNLDGSNLTALVSRHHRKTKENGISEARDWCVGITVAPRWNKFYWTQKGPSKSGQGRIFCASLDTDPIEGDEEGQCILSGLPEPIDLEVDEERGELYWTDRGELPLGNSLNRVKLDEEGVPVSGEKVEVLVRNLREAIGVSLDRENGDFYLTDLGGCVYRWNRDERKKVKLYEEDGRAFTGVVCV
;
A
#
# COMPACT_ATOMS: atom_id res chain seq x y z
N MET A 1 51.82 -60.96 0.32
CA MET A 1 52.39 -59.62 0.06
C MET A 1 53.15 -59.67 -1.25
N SER A 2 52.77 -58.84 -2.22
CA SER A 2 53.43 -58.67 -3.51
C SER A 2 53.90 -57.22 -3.63
N SER A 3 55.08 -56.97 -4.19
CA SER A 3 55.54 -55.59 -4.44
C SER A 3 55.07 -55.16 -5.83
N GLN A 4 54.60 -53.92 -5.95
CA GLN A 4 54.34 -53.28 -7.23
C GLN A 4 54.93 -51.87 -7.23
N GLN A 5 55.46 -51.44 -8.38
CA GLN A 5 55.99 -50.09 -8.56
C GLN A 5 54.89 -49.14 -8.98
N PHE A 6 54.81 -47.98 -8.34
CA PHE A 6 53.88 -46.91 -8.69
C PHE A 6 54.63 -45.63 -8.98
N TYR A 7 54.14 -44.82 -9.91
CA TYR A 7 54.64 -43.46 -10.14
C TYR A 7 53.48 -42.51 -10.44
N LEU A 8 53.68 -41.21 -10.27
CA LEU A 8 52.65 -40.22 -10.59
C LEU A 8 52.62 -39.98 -12.10
N LEU A 9 51.45 -40.13 -12.72
CA LEU A 9 51.27 -39.83 -14.14
C LEU A 9 51.63 -38.36 -14.40
N GLY A 10 52.54 -38.08 -15.33
CA GLY A 10 53.10 -36.73 -15.57
C GLY A 10 54.51 -36.53 -15.01
N GLU A 11 54.97 -37.43 -14.16
CA GLU A 11 56.38 -37.55 -13.77
C GLU A 11 57.10 -38.64 -14.57
N SER A 12 58.43 -38.62 -14.55
CA SER A 12 59.25 -39.68 -15.13
C SER A 12 59.01 -41.00 -14.41
N VAL A 13 58.91 -42.11 -15.14
CA VAL A 13 58.81 -43.48 -14.59
C VAL A 13 59.96 -43.79 -13.62
N SER A 14 61.11 -43.10 -13.76
CA SER A 14 62.23 -43.20 -12.81
C SER A 14 61.91 -42.70 -11.39
N SER A 15 60.79 -41.99 -11.17
CA SER A 15 60.31 -41.60 -9.83
C SER A 15 59.48 -42.69 -9.15
N ALA A 16 59.32 -43.86 -9.79
CA ALA A 16 58.52 -44.94 -9.26
C ALA A 16 59.00 -45.41 -7.88
N LYS A 17 58.05 -45.72 -7.01
CA LYS A 17 58.26 -46.24 -5.66
C LYS A 17 57.72 -47.67 -5.58
N ASP A 18 58.51 -48.57 -5.01
CA ASP A 18 58.07 -49.92 -4.66
C ASP A 18 57.14 -49.87 -3.44
N ILE A 19 55.92 -50.40 -3.60
CA ILE A 19 54.92 -50.49 -2.54
C ILE A 19 54.53 -51.95 -2.35
N THR A 20 54.69 -52.44 -1.13
CA THR A 20 54.25 -53.78 -0.74
C THR A 20 52.73 -53.78 -0.52
N ILE A 21 52.02 -54.59 -1.30
CA ILE A 21 50.56 -54.73 -1.27
C ILE A 21 50.17 -56.09 -0.68
N ASP A 22 49.23 -56.07 0.25
CA ASP A 22 48.52 -57.28 0.68
C ASP A 22 47.42 -57.60 -0.34
N ALA A 23 47.42 -58.82 -0.87
CA ALA A 23 46.47 -59.25 -1.90
C ALA A 23 45.02 -59.36 -1.38
N THR A 24 44.82 -59.21 -0.07
CA THR A 24 43.49 -59.14 0.57
C THR A 24 42.90 -57.73 0.62
N LEU A 25 43.66 -56.69 0.27
CA LEU A 25 43.15 -55.33 0.23
C LEU A 25 42.07 -55.19 -0.85
N ASP A 26 41.03 -54.43 -0.52
CA ASP A 26 40.14 -53.89 -1.54
C ASP A 26 40.75 -52.65 -2.22
N LEU A 27 40.10 -52.16 -3.27
CA LEU A 27 40.61 -51.03 -4.06
C LEU A 27 40.71 -49.74 -3.24
N ASP A 28 39.78 -49.49 -2.32
CA ASP A 28 39.77 -48.27 -1.52
C ASP A 28 40.89 -48.29 -0.47
N GLN A 29 41.16 -49.44 0.13
CA GLN A 29 42.30 -49.66 1.01
C GLN A 29 43.63 -49.51 0.25
N LEU A 30 43.71 -50.01 -0.99
CA LEU A 30 44.88 -49.80 -1.83
C LEU A 30 45.08 -48.31 -2.17
N ARG A 31 44.02 -47.59 -2.52
CA ARG A 31 44.06 -46.14 -2.74
C ARG A 31 44.58 -45.39 -1.52
N GLN A 32 44.09 -45.73 -0.32
CA GLN A 32 44.58 -45.13 0.93
C GLN A 32 46.07 -45.41 1.17
N LEU A 33 46.51 -46.64 0.93
CA LEU A 33 47.92 -47.02 1.05
C LEU A 33 48.79 -46.18 0.09
N VAL A 34 48.42 -46.16 -1.19
CA VAL A 34 49.15 -45.41 -2.22
C VAL A 34 49.15 -43.91 -1.91
N ALA A 35 48.02 -43.36 -1.47
CA ALA A 35 47.91 -41.96 -1.09
C ALA A 35 48.94 -41.55 -0.02
N ALA A 36 49.18 -42.41 0.97
CA ALA A 36 50.16 -42.17 2.02
C ALA A 36 51.61 -42.13 1.48
N TYR A 37 51.97 -42.96 0.50
CA TYR A 37 53.32 -42.97 -0.11
C TYR A 37 53.61 -41.75 -0.99
N PHE A 38 52.56 -41.16 -1.58
CA PHE A 38 52.69 -40.03 -2.52
C PHE A 38 52.17 -38.70 -1.97
N ALA A 39 51.75 -38.65 -0.70
CA ALA A 39 51.13 -37.47 -0.09
C ALA A 39 49.94 -36.93 -0.92
N ILE A 40 49.11 -37.84 -1.43
CA ILE A 40 47.87 -37.51 -2.14
C ILE A 40 46.81 -37.25 -1.07
N VAL A 41 46.22 -36.06 -1.12
CA VAL A 41 45.30 -35.61 -0.07
C VAL A 41 43.98 -36.39 -0.08
N ASP A 42 43.43 -36.64 -1.26
CA ASP A 42 42.14 -37.34 -1.44
C ASP A 42 42.38 -38.70 -2.13
N PRO A 43 42.36 -39.81 -1.38
CA PRO A 43 42.58 -41.13 -1.96
C PRO A 43 41.52 -41.54 -2.98
N ASN A 44 40.29 -41.01 -2.89
CA ASN A 44 39.18 -41.44 -3.76
C ASN A 44 39.39 -41.03 -5.22
N GLY A 45 40.17 -39.97 -5.44
CA GLY A 45 40.53 -39.50 -6.79
C GLY A 45 41.58 -40.36 -7.50
N ILE A 46 42.17 -41.36 -6.82
CA ILE A 46 43.24 -42.18 -7.38
C ILE A 46 42.70 -43.16 -8.42
N GLY A 47 43.18 -43.00 -9.65
CA GLY A 47 43.08 -43.96 -10.74
C GLY A 47 44.43 -44.65 -11.00
N PHE A 48 44.40 -45.94 -11.30
CA PHE A 48 45.57 -46.74 -11.66
C PHE A 48 45.52 -47.05 -13.15
N GLN A 49 46.63 -46.85 -13.87
CA GLN A 49 46.71 -47.16 -15.29
C GLN A 49 48.11 -47.60 -15.71
N THR A 50 48.18 -48.33 -16.82
CA THR A 50 49.40 -48.60 -17.58
C THR A 50 49.41 -47.72 -18.84
N GLU A 51 50.38 -47.89 -19.75
CA GLU A 51 50.34 -47.19 -21.05
C GLU A 51 49.10 -47.56 -21.88
N ASP A 52 48.60 -48.80 -21.75
CA ASP A 52 47.57 -49.35 -22.64
C ASP A 52 46.19 -49.51 -21.97
N ASP A 53 46.11 -49.65 -20.64
CA ASP A 53 44.86 -50.00 -19.93
C ASP A 53 44.68 -49.26 -18.58
N CYS A 54 43.42 -48.95 -18.24
CA CYS A 54 43.00 -48.53 -16.88
C CYS A 54 42.73 -49.77 -16.00
N LEU A 55 43.22 -49.75 -14.76
CA LEU A 55 43.15 -50.88 -13.83
C LEU A 55 42.04 -50.62 -12.79
N SER A 56 41.00 -51.46 -12.79
CA SER A 56 39.82 -51.28 -11.93
C SER A 56 39.84 -52.10 -10.64
N ASP A 57 40.67 -53.13 -10.55
CA ASP A 57 40.70 -54.05 -9.41
C ASP A 57 42.14 -54.32 -8.91
N VAL A 58 42.28 -54.67 -7.63
CA VAL A 58 43.61 -54.91 -7.00
C VAL A 58 44.36 -56.05 -7.69
N SER A 59 43.66 -57.06 -8.20
CA SER A 59 44.26 -58.14 -8.99
C SER A 59 44.95 -57.63 -10.24
N ASP A 60 44.36 -56.65 -10.91
CA ASP A 60 44.87 -56.10 -12.18
C ASP A 60 46.09 -55.22 -11.92
N VAL A 61 46.06 -54.45 -10.83
CA VAL A 61 47.22 -53.69 -10.33
C VAL A 61 48.40 -54.60 -10.03
N LEU A 62 48.15 -55.75 -9.39
CA LEU A 62 49.18 -56.74 -9.10
C LEU A 62 49.66 -57.53 -10.34
N ALA A 63 48.81 -57.70 -11.34
CA ALA A 63 49.13 -58.41 -12.58
C ALA A 63 49.83 -57.52 -13.63
N ALA A 64 49.77 -56.19 -13.48
CA ALA A 64 50.37 -55.23 -14.40
C ALA A 64 51.88 -55.46 -14.57
N LYS A 65 52.33 -55.53 -15.83
CA LYS A 65 53.74 -55.73 -16.19
C LYS A 65 54.47 -54.38 -16.19
N GLY A 66 55.17 -54.08 -15.10
CA GLY A 66 55.96 -52.84 -14.93
C GLY A 66 55.27 -51.79 -14.06
N PRO A 67 55.85 -50.59 -13.93
CA PRO A 67 55.33 -49.54 -13.04
C PRO A 67 53.93 -49.07 -13.43
N VAL A 68 53.05 -48.96 -12.43
CA VAL A 68 51.67 -48.47 -12.57
C VAL A 68 51.64 -46.95 -12.39
N ALA A 69 51.04 -46.24 -13.34
CA ALA A 69 50.85 -44.80 -13.26
C ALA A 69 49.63 -44.46 -12.40
N ILE A 70 49.78 -43.43 -11.57
CA ILE A 70 48.73 -42.88 -10.71
C ILE A 70 48.21 -41.59 -11.34
N ALA A 71 46.96 -41.61 -11.79
CA ALA A 71 46.22 -40.42 -12.18
C ALA A 71 45.35 -39.92 -11.00
N ILE A 72 45.14 -38.61 -10.92
CA ILE A 72 44.30 -37.99 -9.88
C ILE A 72 43.10 -37.32 -10.55
N ASP A 73 41.90 -37.80 -10.25
CA ASP A 73 40.64 -37.39 -10.87
C ASP A 73 40.72 -37.47 -12.41
N GLY A 74 41.40 -38.49 -12.94
CA GLY A 74 41.64 -38.69 -14.36
C GLY A 74 42.69 -37.78 -15.00
N HIS A 75 43.41 -36.98 -14.21
CA HIS A 75 44.43 -36.06 -14.70
C HIS A 75 45.85 -36.50 -14.34
N ALA A 76 46.80 -36.16 -15.20
CA ALA A 76 48.22 -36.20 -14.87
C ALA A 76 48.54 -35.14 -13.79
N VAL A 77 49.44 -35.50 -12.86
CA VAL A 77 49.98 -34.62 -11.85
C VAL A 77 50.79 -33.51 -12.49
N ARG A 78 50.49 -32.26 -12.12
CA ARG A 78 51.09 -31.05 -12.71
C ARG A 78 51.17 -29.92 -11.69
N GLU A 79 52.05 -28.97 -11.98
CA GLU A 79 52.11 -27.70 -11.24
C GLU A 79 50.92 -26.80 -11.58
N PRO A 80 50.36 -26.03 -10.62
CA PRO A 80 49.39 -24.98 -10.91
C PRO A 80 49.93 -23.98 -11.93
N GLY A 81 49.07 -23.61 -12.89
CA GLY A 81 49.36 -22.59 -13.90
C GLY A 81 49.42 -21.18 -13.32
N GLY A 82 49.88 -20.22 -14.10
CA GLY A 82 49.91 -18.81 -13.71
C GLY A 82 50.56 -17.92 -14.77
N PRO A 83 50.37 -16.60 -14.68
CA PRO A 83 50.94 -15.65 -15.64
C PRO A 83 52.46 -15.64 -15.56
N ARG A 84 53.12 -15.45 -16.70
CA ARG A 84 54.57 -15.29 -16.76
C ARG A 84 54.98 -13.99 -16.06
N GLY A 85 55.80 -14.10 -15.01
CA GLY A 85 56.27 -12.94 -14.25
C GLY A 85 57.34 -12.12 -15.00
N LEU A 86 57.34 -10.81 -14.76
CA LEU A 86 58.44 -9.92 -15.16
C LEU A 86 59.65 -10.10 -14.23
N PRO A 87 60.89 -9.82 -14.69
CA PRO A 87 62.06 -9.82 -13.82
C PRO A 87 61.89 -8.93 -12.60
N PHE A 88 62.30 -9.42 -11.42
CA PHE A 88 62.26 -8.76 -10.10
C PHE A 88 60.86 -8.45 -9.54
N VAL A 89 59.91 -7.98 -10.35
CA VAL A 89 58.55 -7.61 -9.91
C VAL A 89 57.55 -8.76 -9.97
N GLY A 90 57.82 -9.77 -10.80
CA GLY A 90 56.96 -10.93 -10.99
C GLY A 90 55.62 -10.54 -11.62
N ASN A 91 54.51 -10.94 -10.99
CA ASN A 91 53.14 -10.71 -11.43
C ASN A 91 52.48 -9.48 -10.77
N TYR A 92 53.27 -8.61 -10.13
CA TYR A 92 52.71 -7.50 -9.35
C TYR A 92 51.70 -6.65 -10.14
N PHE A 93 52.02 -6.29 -11.39
CA PHE A 93 51.16 -5.50 -12.27
C PHE A 93 50.04 -6.31 -12.94
N GLU A 94 50.08 -7.65 -12.87
CA GLU A 94 48.96 -8.50 -13.26
C GLU A 94 47.88 -8.56 -12.18
N VAL A 95 48.25 -8.29 -10.92
CA VAL A 95 47.38 -8.38 -9.75
C VAL A 95 46.92 -7.00 -9.28
N TYR A 96 47.83 -6.05 -9.10
CA TYR A 96 47.54 -4.72 -8.54
C TYR A 96 47.37 -3.65 -9.64
N PRO A 97 46.57 -2.59 -9.41
CA PRO A 97 45.94 -2.21 -8.14
C PRO A 97 44.67 -2.99 -7.82
N ASP A 98 43.93 -3.51 -8.80
CA ASP A 98 42.68 -4.23 -8.58
C ASP A 98 42.89 -5.75 -8.45
N HIS A 99 43.24 -6.20 -7.25
CA HIS A 99 43.48 -7.63 -7.05
C HIS A 99 42.23 -8.50 -7.16
N LEU A 100 41.02 -8.01 -6.86
CA LEU A 100 39.82 -8.84 -6.95
C LEU A 100 39.43 -9.05 -8.41
N GLY A 101 39.31 -7.99 -9.21
CA GLY A 101 38.98 -8.11 -10.63
C GLY A 101 40.03 -8.92 -11.39
N ASN A 102 41.31 -8.68 -11.11
CA ASN A 102 42.39 -9.41 -11.76
C ASN A 102 42.46 -10.88 -11.36
N HIS A 103 42.18 -11.24 -10.12
CA HIS A 103 42.11 -12.66 -9.74
C HIS A 103 40.97 -13.39 -10.47
N GLN A 104 39.82 -12.75 -10.70
CA GLN A 104 38.74 -13.37 -11.49
C GLN A 104 39.22 -13.72 -12.90
N ARG A 105 39.87 -12.77 -13.59
CA ARG A 105 40.47 -12.99 -14.91
C ARG A 105 41.46 -14.18 -14.91
N LEU A 106 42.25 -14.32 -13.85
CA LEU A 106 43.21 -15.42 -13.71
C LEU A 106 42.51 -16.77 -13.45
N PHE A 107 41.44 -16.82 -12.66
CA PHE A 107 40.63 -18.03 -12.52
C PHE A 107 39.99 -18.44 -13.84
N ASP A 108 39.45 -17.49 -14.60
CA ASP A 108 38.84 -17.77 -15.91
C ASP A 108 39.87 -18.33 -16.91
N GLN A 109 41.14 -17.90 -16.80
CA GLN A 109 42.21 -18.32 -17.70
C GLN A 109 42.90 -19.64 -17.29
N TYR A 110 43.19 -19.84 -16.00
CA TYR A 110 44.03 -20.93 -15.51
C TYR A 110 43.23 -22.04 -14.79
N GLY A 111 41.94 -21.84 -14.57
CA GLY A 111 41.06 -22.82 -13.93
C GLY A 111 41.03 -22.69 -12.40
N PRO A 112 40.69 -23.77 -11.68
CA PRO A 112 40.29 -23.72 -10.27
C PRO A 112 41.39 -23.30 -9.29
N ILE A 113 42.65 -23.39 -9.71
CA ILE A 113 43.82 -23.00 -8.93
C ILE A 113 44.87 -22.36 -9.84
N PHE A 114 45.44 -21.24 -9.39
CA PHE A 114 46.56 -20.60 -10.07
C PHE A 114 47.61 -20.11 -9.07
N LYS A 115 48.82 -19.85 -9.57
CA LYS A 115 49.91 -19.26 -8.79
C LYS A 115 50.31 -17.90 -9.33
N THR A 116 50.74 -17.02 -8.42
CA THR A 116 51.39 -15.75 -8.76
C THR A 116 52.62 -15.55 -7.89
N THR A 117 53.64 -14.93 -8.44
CA THR A 117 54.85 -14.52 -7.71
C THR A 117 54.90 -13.00 -7.71
N ASN A 118 54.69 -12.35 -6.57
CA ASN A 118 54.69 -10.90 -6.43
C ASN A 118 55.90 -10.47 -5.61
N LEU A 119 56.82 -9.73 -6.23
CA LEU A 119 58.04 -9.21 -5.56
C LEU A 119 58.81 -10.30 -4.78
N GLY A 120 58.95 -11.48 -5.37
CA GLY A 120 59.68 -12.62 -4.78
C GLY A 120 58.84 -13.55 -3.90
N ARG A 121 57.59 -13.20 -3.58
CA ARG A 121 56.68 -14.05 -2.78
C ARG A 121 55.70 -14.78 -3.69
N THR A 122 55.66 -16.11 -3.60
CA THR A 122 54.74 -16.94 -4.38
C THR A 122 53.54 -17.36 -3.54
N THR A 123 52.34 -17.10 -4.04
CA THR A 123 51.09 -17.55 -3.43
C THR A 123 50.21 -18.24 -4.46
N TYR A 124 49.37 -19.15 -3.98
CA TYR A 124 48.40 -19.90 -4.75
C TYR A 124 47.00 -19.46 -4.37
N GLN A 125 46.12 -19.29 -5.35
CA GLN A 125 44.72 -18.92 -5.15
C GLN A 125 43.85 -20.06 -5.64
N THR A 126 42.82 -20.42 -4.89
CA THR A 126 41.83 -21.44 -5.31
C THR A 126 40.41 -20.91 -5.17
N ASN A 127 39.56 -21.19 -6.17
CA ASN A 127 38.11 -20.96 -6.10
C ASN A 127 37.31 -22.28 -6.09
N ASP A 128 38.01 -23.39 -5.84
CA ASP A 128 37.43 -24.74 -5.75
C ASP A 128 37.07 -25.11 -4.30
N PRO A 129 35.84 -25.58 -4.05
CA PRO A 129 35.37 -25.84 -2.70
C PRO A 129 35.97 -27.13 -2.10
N GLN A 130 36.31 -28.15 -2.90
CA GLN A 130 36.93 -29.38 -2.42
C GLN A 130 38.37 -29.10 -1.95
N ILE A 131 39.14 -28.38 -2.77
CA ILE A 131 40.49 -27.91 -2.40
C ILE A 131 40.41 -27.00 -1.16
N SER A 132 39.45 -26.08 -1.11
CA SER A 132 39.31 -25.17 0.03
C SER A 132 39.05 -25.91 1.34
N ALA A 133 38.22 -26.96 1.34
CA ALA A 133 37.97 -27.77 2.53
C ALA A 133 39.22 -28.50 3.04
N VAL A 134 40.03 -29.04 2.12
CA VAL A 134 41.35 -29.61 2.44
C VAL A 134 42.24 -28.57 3.10
N VAL A 135 42.37 -27.39 2.48
CA VAL A 135 43.27 -26.33 2.92
C VAL A 135 42.90 -25.85 4.32
N PHE A 136 41.62 -25.77 4.65
CA PHE A 136 41.13 -25.34 5.96
C PHE A 136 41.08 -26.43 7.03
N ALA A 137 41.35 -27.69 6.70
CA ALA A 137 41.15 -28.81 7.62
C ALA A 137 42.07 -28.80 8.85
N GLU A 138 43.19 -28.04 8.83
CA GLU A 138 44.28 -28.10 9.83
C GLU A 138 44.72 -29.56 10.07
N SER A 139 45.44 -30.12 9.10
CA SER A 139 45.78 -31.55 9.03
C SER A 139 47.30 -31.77 8.96
N ASP A 140 47.70 -32.99 8.61
CA ASP A 140 49.11 -33.28 8.29
C ASP A 140 49.59 -32.56 7.03
N PHE A 141 48.66 -32.13 6.17
CA PHE A 141 48.94 -31.46 4.91
C PHE A 141 49.00 -29.93 5.02
N PHE A 142 48.08 -29.32 5.77
CA PHE A 142 47.99 -27.86 5.89
C PHE A 142 47.86 -27.41 7.33
N SER A 143 48.50 -26.30 7.65
CA SER A 143 48.32 -25.58 8.93
C SER A 143 48.40 -24.08 8.68
N LYS A 144 47.85 -23.29 9.61
CA LYS A 144 48.11 -21.84 9.61
C LYS A 144 49.50 -21.56 10.17
N ILE A 145 50.47 -21.52 9.27
CA ILE A 145 51.85 -21.10 9.50
C ILE A 145 52.07 -19.78 8.75
N ILE A 146 52.32 -18.70 9.47
CA ILE A 146 52.59 -17.39 8.89
C ILE A 146 54.08 -17.32 8.52
N ASN A 147 54.42 -17.82 7.32
CA ASN A 147 55.74 -17.69 6.71
C ASN A 147 55.86 -16.38 5.91
N ASP A 148 57.00 -16.15 5.26
CA ASP A 148 57.27 -14.89 4.55
C ASP A 148 56.31 -14.63 3.38
N ALA A 149 55.86 -15.68 2.69
CA ALA A 149 54.88 -15.56 1.60
C ALA A 149 53.45 -15.28 2.10
N HIS A 150 53.16 -15.51 3.39
CA HIS A 150 51.83 -15.36 3.93
C HIS A 150 51.38 -13.88 3.96
N PRO A 151 50.13 -13.54 3.58
CA PRO A 151 49.64 -12.15 3.55
C PRO A 151 49.69 -11.38 4.89
N LEU A 152 49.77 -12.12 6.00
CA LEU A 152 49.83 -11.56 7.36
C LEU A 152 51.26 -11.53 7.95
N SER A 153 52.31 -11.85 7.18
CA SER A 153 53.70 -11.92 7.66
C SER A 153 54.14 -10.66 8.42
N ALA A 154 53.83 -9.47 7.91
CA ALA A 154 54.20 -8.20 8.55
C ALA A 154 53.48 -7.92 9.89
N LEU A 155 52.32 -8.54 10.13
CA LEU A 155 51.57 -8.41 11.39
C LEU A 155 51.81 -9.56 12.36
N LYS A 156 52.65 -10.55 11.99
CA LYS A 156 52.87 -11.74 12.81
C LYS A 156 53.23 -11.32 14.24
N THR A 157 52.41 -11.77 15.18
CA THR A 157 52.52 -11.43 16.59
C THR A 157 52.23 -12.72 17.35
N PRO A 158 53.26 -13.50 17.72
CA PRO A 158 53.06 -14.82 18.34
C PRO A 158 52.18 -14.79 19.59
N SER A 159 52.27 -13.73 20.40
CA SER A 159 51.41 -13.48 21.57
C SER A 159 49.92 -13.31 21.23
N ALA A 160 49.58 -12.93 20.00
CA ALA A 160 48.20 -12.72 19.55
C ALA A 160 47.52 -14.05 19.12
N GLY A 161 47.72 -15.12 19.91
CA GLY A 161 47.44 -16.54 19.61
C GLY A 161 46.06 -16.89 19.02
N VAL A 162 45.15 -15.93 18.83
CA VAL A 162 43.93 -16.09 18.05
C VAL A 162 44.16 -15.99 16.53
N PHE A 163 44.65 -14.84 16.02
CA PHE A 163 44.68 -14.52 14.58
C PHE A 163 46.08 -14.26 14.01
N LEU A 164 46.99 -13.64 14.77
CA LEU A 164 48.32 -13.26 14.24
C LEU A 164 49.44 -14.23 14.66
N GLY A 165 49.06 -15.38 15.24
CA GLY A 165 49.97 -16.48 15.61
C GLY A 165 49.72 -17.78 14.82
N ASP A 166 50.70 -18.68 14.85
CA ASP A 166 50.68 -20.00 14.22
C ASP A 166 49.82 -21.00 15.02
N THR A 167 49.35 -22.10 14.40
CA THR A 167 48.41 -23.03 15.09
C THR A 167 49.09 -23.82 16.21
N ASP A 168 50.36 -24.21 16.04
CA ASP A 168 51.01 -25.16 16.94
C ASP A 168 51.68 -24.50 18.17
N THR A 169 51.37 -23.23 18.46
CA THR A 169 52.01 -22.51 19.59
C THR A 169 51.22 -22.63 20.91
N PRO A 170 51.89 -22.53 22.08
CA PRO A 170 51.23 -22.49 23.38
C PRO A 170 50.20 -21.35 23.49
N GLU A 171 50.51 -20.20 22.91
CA GLU A 171 49.65 -19.00 22.90
C GLU A 171 48.35 -19.27 22.14
N TRP A 172 48.41 -20.02 21.03
CA TRP A 172 47.20 -20.42 20.30
C TRP A 172 46.29 -21.31 21.14
N LYS A 173 46.87 -22.32 21.79
CA LYS A 173 46.14 -23.24 22.67
C LYS A 173 45.49 -22.49 23.84
N ALA A 174 46.20 -21.54 24.43
CA ALA A 174 45.66 -20.70 25.50
C ALA A 174 44.53 -19.80 24.98
N ALA A 175 44.74 -19.03 23.92
CA ALA A 175 43.73 -18.13 23.37
C ALA A 175 42.45 -18.88 22.93
N HIS A 176 42.58 -20.04 22.26
CA HIS A 176 41.44 -20.87 21.82
C HIS A 176 40.75 -21.63 22.95
N LYS A 177 41.34 -21.66 24.15
CA LYS A 177 40.67 -22.16 25.35
C LYS A 177 39.86 -21.06 26.04
N PHE A 178 40.45 -19.88 26.20
CA PHE A 178 39.87 -18.81 27.02
C PHE A 178 38.93 -17.89 26.24
N LEU A 179 39.15 -17.59 24.97
CA LEU A 179 38.30 -16.63 24.25
C LEU A 179 36.94 -17.18 23.78
N PRO A 180 36.83 -18.39 23.22
CA PRO A 180 35.55 -18.86 22.68
C PRO A 180 34.37 -18.86 23.66
N PRO A 181 34.52 -19.17 24.98
CA PRO A 181 33.40 -19.08 25.92
C PRO A 181 32.79 -17.66 26.01
N ALA A 182 33.60 -16.60 25.95
CA ALA A 182 33.11 -15.21 25.96
C ALA A 182 32.38 -14.80 24.66
N LEU A 183 32.56 -15.56 23.57
CA LEU A 183 31.93 -15.34 22.27
C LEU A 183 30.92 -16.46 21.91
N GLY A 184 30.62 -17.33 22.87
CA GLY A 184 29.67 -18.42 22.72
C GLY A 184 28.21 -17.91 22.68
N PRO A 185 27.25 -18.73 22.19
CA PRO A 185 25.87 -18.31 22.02
C PRO A 185 25.21 -17.71 23.28
N LYS A 186 25.50 -18.25 24.46
CA LYS A 186 24.93 -17.73 25.72
C LYS A 186 25.52 -16.38 26.12
N ALA A 187 26.83 -16.19 25.97
CA ALA A 187 27.49 -14.92 26.26
C ALA A 187 27.05 -13.82 25.27
N VAL A 188 26.95 -14.16 23.99
CA VAL A 188 26.45 -13.22 22.96
C VAL A 188 25.01 -12.78 23.23
N ARG A 189 24.14 -13.68 23.71
CA ARG A 189 22.79 -13.32 24.16
C ARG A 189 22.79 -12.33 25.33
N HIS A 190 23.73 -12.48 26.26
CA HIS A 190 23.92 -11.54 27.37
C HIS A 190 24.36 -10.14 26.87
N TYR A 191 25.06 -10.05 25.75
CA TYR A 191 25.52 -8.79 25.14
C TYR A 191 24.48 -8.08 24.27
N ALA A 192 23.42 -8.76 23.83
CA ALA A 192 22.43 -8.22 22.91
C ALA A 192 21.78 -6.90 23.37
N PRO A 193 21.44 -6.68 24.66
CA PRO A 193 20.90 -5.39 25.11
C PRO A 193 21.87 -4.22 24.93
N THR A 194 23.18 -4.45 25.10
CA THR A 194 24.20 -3.41 24.86
C THR A 194 24.37 -3.14 23.37
N MET A 195 24.31 -4.16 22.52
CA MET A 195 24.26 -3.97 21.06
C MET A 195 23.05 -3.10 20.68
N GLN A 196 21.86 -3.41 21.20
CA GLN A 196 20.66 -2.63 20.92
C GLN A 196 20.80 -1.16 21.34
N ARG A 197 21.31 -0.90 22.55
CA ARG A 197 21.57 0.48 23.01
C ARG A 197 22.52 1.23 22.08
N ALA A 198 23.56 0.58 21.58
CA ALA A 198 24.52 1.22 20.66
C ALA A 198 23.88 1.68 19.34
N VAL A 199 22.92 0.92 18.78
CA VAL A 199 22.17 1.36 17.58
C VAL A 199 21.14 2.43 17.93
N GLU A 200 20.46 2.35 19.07
CA GLU A 200 19.50 3.36 19.51
C GLU A 200 20.18 4.72 19.80
N ASP A 201 21.40 4.70 20.36
CA ASP A 201 22.21 5.90 20.58
C ASP A 201 22.58 6.61 19.27
N SER A 202 22.59 5.90 18.15
CA SER A 202 22.83 6.47 16.82
C SER A 202 21.64 7.25 16.26
N PHE A 203 20.43 7.00 16.76
CA PHE A 203 19.21 7.57 16.18
C PHE A 203 19.20 9.09 16.21
N LYS A 204 19.57 9.71 17.33
CA LYS A 204 19.63 11.18 17.42
C LYS A 204 20.55 11.83 16.38
N VAL A 205 21.56 11.10 15.89
CA VAL A 205 22.46 11.60 14.85
C VAL A 205 21.84 11.38 13.47
N PHE A 206 21.28 10.20 13.21
CA PHE A 206 20.62 9.92 11.92
C PHE A 206 19.36 10.76 11.73
N ASP A 207 18.56 10.98 12.78
CA ASP A 207 17.43 11.90 12.81
C ASP A 207 17.89 13.33 12.48
N ALA A 208 18.99 13.80 13.09
CA ALA A 208 19.51 15.15 12.83
C ALA A 208 20.03 15.31 11.39
N LEU A 209 20.69 14.30 10.82
CA LEU A 209 21.15 14.31 9.43
C LEU A 209 19.97 14.29 8.45
N ASP A 210 18.93 13.53 8.80
CA ASP A 210 17.69 13.45 8.05
C ASP A 210 16.91 14.77 8.05
N GLU A 211 16.75 15.40 9.22
CA GLU A 211 16.14 16.74 9.35
C GLU A 211 16.88 17.82 8.54
N GLN A 212 18.16 17.62 8.25
CA GLN A 212 19.01 18.51 7.45
C GLN A 212 19.05 18.11 5.96
N GLU A 213 18.37 17.03 5.58
CA GLU A 213 18.39 16.45 4.22
C GLU A 213 19.82 16.13 3.72
N GLU A 214 20.72 15.78 4.64
CA GLU A 214 22.13 15.53 4.31
C GLU A 214 22.39 14.05 3.99
N ALA A 215 22.93 13.78 2.81
CA ALA A 215 23.48 12.48 2.47
C ALA A 215 24.79 12.23 3.24
N TRP A 216 24.94 11.03 3.80
CA TRP A 216 26.07 10.67 4.64
C TRP A 216 26.78 9.41 4.15
N ASN A 217 28.07 9.31 4.45
CA ASN A 217 28.90 8.18 4.05
C ASN A 217 28.58 6.94 4.90
N VAL A 218 28.01 5.92 4.28
CA VAL A 218 27.54 4.72 4.99
C VAL A 218 28.66 4.04 5.76
N TYR A 219 29.83 3.86 5.15
CA TYR A 219 30.93 3.17 5.82
C TYR A 219 31.45 3.93 7.03
N GLN A 220 31.52 5.26 7.00
CA GLN A 220 31.96 6.05 8.16
C GLN A 220 31.03 5.88 9.36
N TYR A 221 29.72 5.92 9.14
CA TYR A 221 28.75 5.75 10.22
C TYR A 221 28.60 4.31 10.68
N MET A 222 28.71 3.33 9.78
CA MET A 222 28.75 1.92 10.18
C MET A 222 30.03 1.58 10.93
N LEU A 223 31.16 2.22 10.59
CA LEU A 223 32.41 2.14 11.35
C LEU A 223 32.22 2.69 12.77
N LYS A 224 31.59 3.86 12.91
CA LYS A 224 31.22 4.44 14.21
C LYS A 224 30.32 3.50 15.02
N LEU A 225 29.30 2.92 14.39
CA LEU A 225 28.33 2.03 15.02
C LEU A 225 28.96 0.73 15.52
N GLY A 226 29.62 -0.02 14.63
CA GLY A 226 30.25 -1.28 15.01
C GLY A 226 31.37 -1.06 16.05
N SER A 227 32.12 0.03 15.93
CA SER A 227 33.19 0.30 16.91
C SER A 227 32.67 0.80 18.26
N GLN A 228 31.56 1.53 18.31
CA GLN A 228 30.90 1.91 19.56
C GLN A 228 30.49 0.64 20.35
N ALA A 229 29.75 -0.26 19.70
CA ALA A 229 29.28 -1.49 20.34
C ALA A 229 30.44 -2.40 20.76
N VAL A 230 31.43 -2.60 19.89
CA VAL A 230 32.61 -3.42 20.19
C VAL A 230 33.50 -2.76 21.25
N GLY A 231 33.63 -1.43 21.27
CA GLY A 231 34.37 -0.71 22.31
C GLY A 231 33.81 -1.00 23.70
N GLU A 232 32.48 -0.93 23.86
CA GLU A 232 31.81 -1.23 25.11
C GLU A 232 31.93 -2.72 25.47
N LEU A 233 31.68 -3.61 24.50
CA LEU A 233 31.59 -5.05 24.75
C LEU A 233 32.96 -5.74 24.89
N THR A 234 34.01 -5.19 24.28
CA THR A 234 35.36 -5.77 24.35
C THR A 234 36.23 -5.07 25.37
N LEU A 235 36.19 -3.73 25.43
CA LEU A 235 37.09 -2.93 26.26
C LEU A 235 36.40 -2.24 27.45
N GLY A 236 35.06 -2.23 27.49
CA GLY A 236 34.31 -1.46 28.49
C GLY A 236 34.37 0.05 28.26
N ILE A 237 34.63 0.50 27.02
CA ILE A 237 34.78 1.92 26.68
C ILE A 237 33.64 2.37 25.76
N ASP A 238 32.93 3.40 26.17
CA ASP A 238 32.03 4.17 25.32
C ASP A 238 32.84 5.20 24.51
N PHE A 239 32.93 5.00 23.19
CA PHE A 239 33.70 5.87 22.28
C PHE A 239 32.99 7.19 21.92
N LYS A 240 31.75 7.41 22.37
CA LYS A 240 30.99 8.65 22.20
C LYS A 240 30.77 9.06 20.73
N HIS A 241 30.78 8.10 19.80
CA HIS A 241 30.70 8.36 18.35
C HIS A 241 29.40 8.99 17.86
N PHE A 242 28.34 8.91 18.65
CA PHE A 242 27.03 9.45 18.30
C PHE A 242 26.60 10.59 19.22
N THR A 243 27.53 11.30 19.87
CA THR A 243 27.17 12.46 20.70
C THR A 243 26.60 13.64 19.89
N SER A 244 27.05 13.81 18.65
CA SER A 244 26.52 14.73 17.64
C SER A 244 26.88 14.21 16.23
N PRO A 245 26.31 14.75 15.14
CA PRO A 245 26.71 14.40 13.77
C PRO A 245 28.22 14.55 13.52
N ASP A 246 28.82 15.63 14.04
CA ASP A 246 30.24 15.96 13.89
C ASP A 246 31.17 15.25 14.88
N ALA A 247 30.66 14.35 15.73
CA ALA A 247 31.48 13.65 16.71
C ALA A 247 32.65 12.92 16.01
N PRO A 248 33.91 13.15 16.42
CA PRO A 248 35.05 12.55 15.75
C PRO A 248 35.11 11.04 16.00
N VAL A 249 35.76 10.31 15.10
CA VAL A 249 36.10 8.89 15.32
C VAL A 249 37.16 8.82 16.43
N HIS A 250 36.95 7.95 17.41
CA HIS A 250 37.86 7.76 18.54
C HIS A 250 39.28 7.34 18.07
N GLU A 251 40.32 7.81 18.78
CA GLU A 251 41.73 7.60 18.41
C GLU A 251 42.05 6.13 18.13
N MET A 252 41.55 5.22 18.97
CA MET A 252 41.76 3.78 18.81
C MET A 252 41.22 3.24 17.49
N VAL A 253 40.01 3.66 17.11
CA VAL A 253 39.33 3.19 15.90
C VAL A 253 40.03 3.72 14.66
N HIS A 254 40.40 5.01 14.68
CA HIS A 254 41.22 5.61 13.63
C HIS A 254 42.56 4.89 13.48
N SER A 255 43.26 4.64 14.60
CA SER A 255 44.58 3.97 14.62
C SER A 255 44.51 2.55 14.05
N ILE A 256 43.47 1.78 14.39
CA ILE A 256 43.27 0.42 13.88
C ILE A 256 42.94 0.44 12.39
N ALA A 257 42.04 1.31 11.93
CA ALA A 257 41.71 1.43 10.51
C ALA A 257 42.96 1.79 9.69
N GLU A 258 43.77 2.71 10.20
CA GLU A 258 45.04 3.11 9.58
C GLU A 258 46.07 1.98 9.58
N LEU A 259 46.19 1.23 10.69
CA LEU A 259 47.04 0.03 10.80
C LEU A 259 46.73 -0.98 9.68
N LEU A 260 45.44 -1.24 9.43
CA LEU A 260 45.00 -2.19 8.41
C LEU A 260 45.33 -1.72 6.98
N SER A 261 45.12 -0.43 6.69
CA SER A 261 45.47 0.16 5.39
C SER A 261 46.99 0.14 5.16
N LEU A 262 47.76 0.61 6.14
CA LEU A 262 49.22 0.62 6.05
C LEU A 262 49.78 -0.80 5.94
N ASN A 263 49.20 -1.78 6.64
CA ASN A 263 49.65 -3.15 6.54
C ASN A 263 49.54 -3.70 5.11
N LYS A 264 48.37 -3.56 4.49
CA LYS A 264 48.15 -4.03 3.11
C LYS A 264 49.06 -3.31 2.12
N LYS A 265 49.27 -2.00 2.32
CA LYS A 265 50.19 -1.19 1.51
C LYS A 265 51.66 -1.60 1.67
N VAL A 266 52.11 -1.90 2.89
CA VAL A 266 53.49 -2.32 3.16
C VAL A 266 53.74 -3.73 2.62
N THR A 267 52.83 -4.67 2.90
CA THR A 267 52.97 -6.08 2.47
C THR A 267 52.93 -6.24 0.95
N SER A 268 52.17 -5.41 0.23
CA SER A 268 52.13 -5.45 -1.23
C SER A 268 53.41 -4.95 -1.91
N LYS A 269 54.30 -4.23 -1.21
CA LYS A 269 55.53 -3.64 -1.78
C LYS A 269 56.81 -4.45 -1.53
N GLY A 270 56.68 -5.67 -0.98
CA GLY A 270 57.79 -6.59 -0.74
C GLY A 270 58.63 -6.26 0.50
N ASP A 271 59.56 -7.15 0.84
CA ASP A 271 60.25 -7.18 2.14
C ASP A 271 61.13 -5.95 2.37
N TRP A 272 61.87 -5.53 1.34
CA TRP A 272 62.77 -4.38 1.40
C TRP A 272 62.05 -3.11 1.83
N TYR A 273 60.79 -2.94 1.40
CA TYR A 273 59.98 -1.79 1.76
C TYR A 273 59.60 -1.84 3.24
N GLY A 274 59.17 -3.00 3.75
CA GLY A 274 58.81 -3.17 5.16
C GLY A 274 59.98 -2.93 6.14
N MET A 275 61.21 -3.11 5.68
CA MET A 275 62.42 -2.90 6.48
C MET A 275 62.83 -1.42 6.62
N LEU A 276 62.22 -0.49 5.89
CA LEU A 276 62.60 0.92 5.96
C LEU A 276 62.32 1.52 7.36
N PRO A 277 63.26 2.29 7.94
CA PRO A 277 63.10 2.90 9.26
C PRO A 277 62.28 4.21 9.24
N PHE A 278 61.69 4.58 8.10
CA PHE A 278 60.90 5.80 7.91
C PHE A 278 59.69 5.51 6.99
N GLY A 279 58.78 6.47 6.86
CA GLY A 279 57.58 6.35 6.01
C GLY A 279 56.55 5.35 6.56
N ASP A 280 55.77 4.74 5.66
CA ASP A 280 54.66 3.84 5.99
C ASP A 280 55.05 2.69 6.96
N PRO A 281 56.19 1.99 6.80
CA PRO A 281 56.59 0.92 7.71
C PRO A 281 56.89 1.39 9.14
N GLN A 282 57.54 2.55 9.30
CA GLN A 282 57.77 3.12 10.63
C GLN A 282 56.45 3.58 11.28
N ARG A 283 55.57 4.21 10.49
CA ARG A 283 54.23 4.60 10.93
C ARG A 283 53.42 3.39 11.40
N LEU A 284 53.47 2.27 10.66
CA LEU A 284 52.85 1.00 11.03
C LEU A 284 53.36 0.47 12.37
N ARG A 285 54.68 0.49 12.62
CA ARG A 285 55.28 0.09 13.91
C ARG A 285 54.84 0.99 15.05
N ASN A 286 54.79 2.31 14.82
CA ASN A 286 54.38 3.28 15.84
C ASN A 286 52.90 3.10 16.23
N LEU A 287 52.01 2.92 15.24
CA LEU A 287 50.59 2.63 15.50
C LEU A 287 50.40 1.35 16.31
N LYS A 288 51.17 0.31 15.97
CA LYS A 288 51.12 -0.97 16.69
C LYS A 288 51.40 -0.77 18.19
N ALA A 289 52.45 -0.02 18.51
CA ALA A 289 52.82 0.29 19.89
C ALA A 289 51.75 1.15 20.60
N ARG A 290 51.18 2.15 19.91
CA ARG A 290 50.13 3.01 20.47
C ARG A 290 48.83 2.24 20.77
N ILE A 291 48.43 1.33 19.87
CA ILE A 291 47.26 0.46 20.08
C ILE A 291 47.47 -0.46 21.29
N GLU A 292 48.68 -1.02 21.43
CA GLU A 292 49.04 -1.87 22.57
C GLU A 292 48.95 -1.09 23.89
N GLU A 293 49.44 0.14 23.94
CA GLU A 293 49.35 1.04 25.10
C GLU A 293 47.89 1.30 25.51
N MET A 294 47.02 1.71 24.58
CA MET A 294 45.61 2.02 24.90
C MET A 294 44.83 0.80 25.42
N VAL A 295 45.12 -0.41 24.91
CA VAL A 295 44.46 -1.62 25.41
C VAL A 295 45.01 -2.01 26.79
N ASP A 296 46.31 -1.85 27.04
CA ASP A 296 46.87 -2.09 28.37
C ASP A 296 46.31 -1.12 29.42
N GLU A 297 46.12 0.16 29.07
CA GLU A 297 45.42 1.15 29.91
C GLU A 297 43.99 0.69 30.27
N SER A 298 43.27 0.11 29.30
CA SER A 298 41.92 -0.42 29.50
C SER A 298 41.90 -1.58 30.52
N ILE A 299 42.87 -2.50 30.41
CA ILE A 299 43.04 -3.62 31.34
C ILE A 299 43.34 -3.12 32.74
N GLN A 300 44.29 -2.19 32.88
CA GLN A 300 44.68 -1.62 34.18
C GLN A 300 43.51 -0.91 34.88
N ASN A 301 42.65 -0.23 34.12
CA ASN A 301 41.46 0.43 34.67
C ASN A 301 40.45 -0.58 35.21
N ALA A 302 40.24 -1.70 34.53
CA ALA A 302 39.37 -2.77 34.99
C ALA A 302 39.92 -3.49 36.24
N GLU A 303 41.22 -3.78 36.31
CA GLU A 303 41.87 -4.41 37.47
C GLU A 303 41.63 -3.62 38.79
N ARG A 304 41.56 -2.28 38.70
CA ARG A 304 41.33 -1.39 39.86
C ARG A 304 39.91 -1.51 40.45
N ALA A 305 38.95 -2.09 39.73
CA ALA A 305 37.57 -2.20 40.17
C ALA A 305 37.31 -3.34 41.17
N GLY A 306 38.31 -4.19 41.47
CA GLY A 306 38.20 -5.30 42.42
C GLY A 306 37.43 -6.49 41.81
N ILE A 307 38.15 -7.53 41.39
CA ILE A 307 37.61 -8.64 40.61
C ILE A 307 37.87 -9.98 41.31
N SER A 308 36.90 -10.90 41.27
CA SER A 308 37.02 -12.26 41.80
C SER A 308 37.12 -13.29 40.68
N ASP A 309 37.92 -14.34 40.91
CA ASP A 309 38.07 -15.45 39.95
C ASP A 309 36.78 -16.26 39.80
N LEU A 310 36.45 -16.62 38.55
CA LEU A 310 35.27 -17.40 38.20
C LEU A 310 35.60 -18.46 37.14
N PRO A 311 34.95 -19.64 37.17
CA PRO A 311 35.06 -20.61 36.09
C PRO A 311 34.69 -20.00 34.72
N LEU A 312 35.33 -20.47 33.65
CA LEU A 312 35.18 -19.95 32.27
C LEU A 312 33.72 -19.63 31.86
N GLN A 313 32.78 -20.53 32.15
CA GLN A 313 31.38 -20.37 31.72
C GLN A 313 30.62 -19.36 32.58
N ASP A 314 30.89 -19.33 33.88
CA ASP A 314 30.26 -18.38 34.81
C ASP A 314 30.79 -16.97 34.56
N ALA A 315 32.10 -16.84 34.34
CA ALA A 315 32.71 -15.58 33.92
C ALA A 315 32.05 -15.04 32.65
N ALA A 316 31.75 -15.89 31.66
CA ALA A 316 31.15 -15.48 30.40
C ALA A 316 29.71 -14.92 30.56
N LEU A 317 29.01 -15.25 31.65
CA LEU A 317 27.64 -14.81 31.91
C LEU A 317 27.54 -13.69 32.95
N LEU A 318 28.60 -13.48 33.74
CA LEU A 318 28.63 -12.49 34.82
C LEU A 318 29.50 -11.27 34.49
N SER A 319 30.32 -11.35 33.44
CA SER A 319 31.20 -10.25 33.04
C SER A 319 30.49 -9.27 32.13
N SER A 320 30.72 -7.98 32.39
CA SER A 320 30.13 -6.89 31.63
C SER A 320 30.72 -6.71 30.22
N ASN A 321 31.98 -7.11 30.03
CA ASN A 321 32.72 -7.01 28.78
C ASN A 321 33.88 -8.05 28.73
N MET A 322 34.61 -8.12 27.61
CA MET A 322 35.70 -9.11 27.45
C MET A 322 36.93 -8.84 28.32
N VAL A 323 37.24 -7.59 28.67
CA VAL A 323 38.33 -7.28 29.63
C VAL A 323 37.97 -7.84 31.01
N ASP A 324 36.78 -7.53 31.50
CA ASP A 324 36.24 -8.04 32.78
C ASP A 324 36.21 -9.58 32.78
N TYR A 325 35.76 -10.19 31.68
CA TYR A 325 35.81 -11.63 31.47
C TYR A 325 37.22 -12.20 31.60
N ALA A 326 38.18 -11.63 30.86
CA ALA A 326 39.53 -12.16 30.81
C ALA A 326 40.26 -12.03 32.15
N LEU A 327 39.89 -11.04 32.95
CA LEU A 327 40.40 -10.86 34.32
C LEU A 327 39.78 -11.83 35.32
N ARG A 328 38.50 -12.23 35.15
CA ARG A 328 37.82 -13.21 36.03
C ARG A 328 38.13 -14.66 35.69
N ALA A 329 38.16 -14.97 34.40
CA ALA A 329 38.10 -16.33 33.87
C ALA A 329 39.29 -17.21 34.31
N THR A 330 38.98 -18.33 34.96
CA THR A 330 39.94 -19.40 35.27
C THR A 330 39.48 -20.74 34.67
N ASP A 331 40.44 -21.56 34.28
CA ASP A 331 40.16 -22.92 33.84
C ASP A 331 39.96 -23.90 35.02
N ASN A 332 39.73 -25.18 34.73
CA ASN A 332 39.52 -26.21 35.74
C ASN A 332 40.73 -26.45 36.67
N LYS A 333 41.90 -25.87 36.37
CA LYS A 333 43.11 -25.92 37.19
C LYS A 333 43.34 -24.61 37.97
N GLY A 334 42.48 -23.62 37.81
CA GLY A 334 42.65 -22.28 38.39
C GLY A 334 43.58 -21.36 37.58
N GLU A 335 43.99 -21.77 36.37
CA GLU A 335 44.90 -20.98 35.53
C GLU A 335 44.14 -19.95 34.70
N LYS A 336 44.79 -18.81 34.39
CA LYS A 336 44.24 -17.71 33.58
C LYS A 336 44.89 -17.66 32.18
N LEU A 337 44.30 -16.85 31.29
CA LEU A 337 44.98 -16.46 30.06
C LEU A 337 46.27 -15.71 30.42
N PRO A 338 47.46 -16.11 29.92
CA PRO A 338 48.71 -15.44 30.26
C PRO A 338 48.67 -13.97 29.88
N LYS A 339 49.14 -13.09 30.78
CA LYS A 339 49.18 -11.63 30.55
C LYS A 339 49.92 -11.26 29.25
N SER A 340 50.96 -12.02 28.90
CA SER A 340 51.71 -11.86 27.65
C SER A 340 50.88 -12.05 26.38
N SER A 341 49.78 -12.81 26.46
CA SER A 341 48.85 -13.05 25.34
C SER A 341 47.58 -12.21 25.43
N LEU A 342 47.21 -11.77 26.63
CA LEU A 342 45.95 -11.07 26.91
C LEU A 342 45.79 -9.78 26.08
N VAL A 343 46.77 -8.90 26.10
CA VAL A 343 46.71 -7.59 25.42
C VAL A 343 46.43 -7.77 23.93
N TRP A 344 47.26 -8.59 23.26
CA TRP A 344 47.13 -8.82 21.83
C TRP A 344 45.90 -9.65 21.44
N ALA A 345 45.43 -10.53 22.32
CA ALA A 345 44.16 -11.23 22.14
C ALA A 345 42.97 -10.24 22.11
N LEU A 346 42.97 -9.26 23.02
CA LEU A 346 41.95 -8.21 23.08
C LEU A 346 42.08 -7.23 21.91
N VAL A 347 43.29 -6.78 21.56
CA VAL A 347 43.52 -5.93 20.36
C VAL A 347 42.92 -6.59 19.11
N VAL A 348 43.17 -7.88 18.90
CA VAL A 348 42.61 -8.60 17.77
C VAL A 348 41.09 -8.73 17.87
N ALA A 349 40.55 -9.06 19.04
CA ALA A 349 39.10 -9.18 19.23
C ALA A 349 38.38 -7.86 18.92
N THR A 350 38.89 -6.74 19.42
CA THR A 350 38.37 -5.39 19.14
C THR A 350 38.51 -5.05 17.66
N ALA A 351 39.72 -5.13 17.09
CA ALA A 351 39.96 -4.75 15.70
C ALA A 351 39.16 -5.60 14.70
N ALA A 352 39.18 -6.93 14.87
CA ALA A 352 38.44 -7.84 13.99
C ALA A 352 36.92 -7.68 14.18
N GLY A 353 36.46 -7.45 15.41
CA GLY A 353 35.05 -7.30 15.76
C GLY A 353 34.41 -6.15 14.99
N PHE A 354 34.93 -4.92 15.14
CA PHE A 354 34.23 -3.79 14.53
C PHE A 354 34.51 -3.65 13.03
N THR A 355 35.74 -3.89 12.55
CA THR A 355 36.07 -3.61 11.13
C THR A 355 35.31 -4.52 10.18
N THR A 356 35.12 -5.80 10.55
CA THR A 356 34.39 -6.76 9.72
C THR A 356 32.88 -6.53 9.76
N THR A 357 32.29 -6.33 10.94
CA THR A 357 30.86 -6.02 11.06
C THR A 357 30.52 -4.68 10.40
N SER A 358 31.35 -3.64 10.55
CA SER A 358 31.12 -2.33 9.92
C SER A 358 31.07 -2.42 8.39
N SER A 359 31.98 -3.22 7.80
CA SER A 359 31.95 -3.51 6.37
C SER A 359 30.68 -4.27 5.98
N LEU A 360 30.30 -5.31 6.73
CA LEU A 360 29.08 -6.08 6.46
C LEU A 360 27.82 -5.21 6.54
N LEU A 361 27.67 -4.39 7.59
CA LEU A 361 26.56 -3.45 7.74
C LEU A 361 26.50 -2.47 6.57
N SER A 362 27.66 -1.98 6.11
CA SER A 362 27.72 -1.10 4.94
C SER A 362 27.23 -1.80 3.67
N TRP A 363 27.62 -3.06 3.47
CA TRP A 363 27.14 -3.87 2.36
C TRP A 363 25.65 -4.22 2.50
N LEU A 364 25.15 -4.42 3.72
CA LEU A 364 23.72 -4.62 3.97
C LEU A 364 22.94 -3.37 3.59
N ILE A 365 23.37 -2.17 3.97
CA ILE A 365 22.72 -0.92 3.54
C ILE A 365 22.84 -0.75 2.02
N TYR A 366 23.99 -1.06 1.42
CA TYR A 366 24.15 -1.08 -0.04
C TYR A 366 23.09 -1.95 -0.71
N GLY A 367 22.81 -3.13 -0.16
CA GLY A 367 21.80 -4.03 -0.71
C GLY A 367 20.38 -3.47 -0.60
N LEU A 368 20.07 -2.70 0.45
CA LEU A 368 18.76 -2.04 0.62
C LEU A 368 18.52 -1.00 -0.46
N VAL A 369 19.54 -0.20 -0.78
CA VAL A 369 19.42 0.92 -1.72
C VAL A 369 19.71 0.54 -3.18
N THR A 370 20.28 -0.65 -3.42
CA THR A 370 20.68 -1.10 -4.77
C THR A 370 19.76 -2.17 -5.33
N TYR A 371 19.22 -3.06 -4.48
CA TYR A 371 18.38 -4.16 -4.94
C TYR A 371 16.91 -3.86 -4.60
N PRO A 372 16.05 -3.64 -5.62
CA PRO A 372 14.66 -3.26 -5.38
C PRO A 372 13.88 -4.27 -4.54
N GLY A 373 13.00 -3.79 -3.67
CA GLY A 373 12.11 -4.63 -2.86
C GLY A 373 12.75 -5.22 -1.60
N MET A 374 14.06 -5.07 -1.37
CA MET A 374 14.73 -5.70 -0.23
C MET A 374 14.36 -5.04 1.10
N GLN A 375 14.34 -3.71 1.13
CA GLN A 375 13.98 -2.93 2.32
C GLN A 375 12.52 -3.16 2.69
N GLU A 376 11.62 -3.19 1.71
CA GLU A 376 10.18 -3.43 1.90
C GLU A 376 9.91 -4.84 2.42
N ARG A 377 10.61 -5.85 1.88
CA ARG A 377 10.48 -7.23 2.36
C ARG A 377 11.01 -7.41 3.78
N LEU A 378 12.13 -6.78 4.13
CA LEU A 378 12.65 -6.80 5.49
C LEU A 378 11.70 -6.09 6.45
N LEU A 379 11.22 -4.90 6.10
CA LEU A 379 10.25 -4.16 6.91
C LEU A 379 8.94 -4.94 7.07
N GLN A 380 8.41 -5.54 6.01
CA GLN A 380 7.20 -6.37 6.08
C GLN A 380 7.42 -7.59 6.97
N GLU A 381 8.60 -8.22 6.96
CA GLU A 381 8.92 -9.31 7.88
C GLU A 381 8.93 -8.85 9.36
N LEU A 382 9.40 -7.63 9.65
CA LEU A 382 9.32 -7.07 11.00
C LEU A 382 7.85 -6.89 11.43
N ILE A 383 7.02 -6.33 10.54
CA ILE A 383 5.59 -6.12 10.76
C ILE A 383 4.87 -7.46 10.98
N ASP A 384 5.17 -8.47 10.16
CA ASP A 384 4.56 -9.81 10.24
C ASP A 384 4.91 -10.55 11.55
N ASN A 385 5.95 -10.11 12.26
CA ASN A 385 6.38 -10.65 13.55
C ASN A 385 6.09 -9.71 14.73
N ASP A 386 5.20 -8.72 14.55
CA ASP A 386 4.80 -7.74 15.58
C ASP A 386 5.98 -6.94 16.17
N ILE A 387 7.06 -6.74 15.40
CA ILE A 387 8.21 -5.94 15.82
C ILE A 387 7.92 -4.46 15.55
N THR A 388 8.04 -3.65 16.60
CA THR A 388 7.89 -2.19 16.59
C THR A 388 9.21 -1.47 16.91
N GLU A 389 9.21 -0.14 16.83
CA GLU A 389 10.34 0.72 17.20
C GLU A 389 10.90 0.40 18.60
N ASP A 390 9.99 0.28 19.58
CA ASP A 390 10.30 0.07 21.00
C ASP A 390 10.57 -1.40 21.35
N THR A 391 10.49 -2.31 20.37
CA THR A 391 10.67 -3.75 20.63
C THR A 391 12.11 -4.05 21.02
N GLU A 392 12.31 -4.81 22.11
CA GLU A 392 13.60 -5.36 22.48
C GLU A 392 13.93 -6.59 21.61
N LEU A 393 15.01 -6.52 20.83
CA LEU A 393 15.40 -7.57 19.90
C LEU A 393 16.11 -8.71 20.61
N THR A 394 15.31 -9.62 21.15
CA THR A 394 15.81 -10.86 21.76
C THR A 394 16.29 -11.87 20.70
N ALA A 395 17.15 -12.81 21.11
CA ALA A 395 17.60 -13.87 20.21
C ALA A 395 16.43 -14.68 19.63
N GLU A 396 15.40 -14.99 20.44
CA GLU A 396 14.21 -15.72 20.01
C GLU A 396 13.43 -14.97 18.92
N MET A 397 13.38 -13.64 18.98
CA MET A 397 12.78 -12.82 17.93
C MET A 397 13.62 -12.85 16.66
N THR A 398 14.93 -12.64 16.76
CA THR A 398 15.83 -12.65 15.59
C THR A 398 15.92 -14.02 14.90
N GLU A 399 15.58 -15.12 15.58
CA GLU A 399 15.49 -16.47 15.01
C GLU A 399 14.23 -16.65 14.13
N LYS A 400 13.19 -15.83 14.31
CA LYS A 400 11.97 -15.84 13.48
C LYS A 400 12.10 -15.05 12.17
N LEU A 401 13.12 -14.20 12.05
CA LEU A 401 13.36 -13.34 10.88
C LEU A 401 14.09 -14.12 9.78
N LEU A 402 13.34 -15.01 9.11
CA LEU A 402 13.87 -15.96 8.12
C LEU A 402 14.37 -15.28 6.85
N PHE A 403 13.69 -14.23 6.38
CA PHE A 403 14.10 -13.46 5.21
C PHE A 403 15.35 -12.63 5.51
N GLN A 404 15.44 -12.02 6.69
CA GLN A 404 16.66 -11.37 7.15
C GLN A 404 17.87 -12.32 7.10
N ASP A 405 17.72 -13.56 7.54
CA ASP A 405 18.80 -14.55 7.47
C ASP A 405 19.23 -14.86 6.03
N LYS A 406 18.27 -14.96 5.12
CA LYS A 406 18.54 -15.16 3.69
C LYS A 406 19.22 -13.94 3.07
N TYR A 407 18.78 -12.75 3.44
CA TYR A 407 19.33 -11.48 3.00
C TYR A 407 20.79 -11.31 3.45
N ILE A 408 21.07 -11.55 4.73
CA ILE A 408 22.44 -11.50 5.28
C ILE A 408 23.33 -12.52 4.56
N LYS A 409 22.84 -13.75 4.35
CA LYS A 409 23.62 -14.78 3.66
C LYS A 409 23.93 -14.42 2.21
N GLU A 410 22.95 -13.91 1.48
CA GLU A 410 23.17 -13.50 0.09
C GLU A 410 24.09 -12.27 0.00
N MET A 411 23.99 -11.34 0.95
CA MET A 411 24.93 -10.21 1.05
C MET A 411 26.35 -10.67 1.37
N GLN A 412 26.52 -11.59 2.31
CA GLN A 412 27.83 -12.19 2.60
C GLN A 412 28.40 -12.95 1.39
N ARG A 413 27.56 -13.65 0.61
CA ARG A 413 27.99 -14.33 -0.62
C ARG A 413 28.51 -13.32 -1.67
N ARG A 414 27.76 -12.25 -1.93
CA ARG A 414 28.11 -11.27 -2.95
C ARG A 414 29.25 -10.35 -2.52
N HIS A 415 29.21 -9.90 -1.27
CA HIS A 415 30.05 -8.84 -0.72
C HIS A 415 30.62 -9.24 0.65
N ASN A 416 31.35 -10.35 0.70
CA ASN A 416 32.01 -10.79 1.93
C ASN A 416 33.09 -9.78 2.36
N PRO A 417 33.12 -9.29 3.61
CA PRO A 417 34.18 -8.40 4.07
C PRO A 417 35.59 -9.02 3.95
N SER A 418 35.72 -10.32 4.23
CA SER A 418 36.99 -11.05 4.16
C SER A 418 37.15 -11.78 2.84
N PHE A 419 38.37 -11.81 2.28
CA PHE A 419 38.60 -12.39 0.95
C PHE A 419 39.79 -13.35 0.84
N GLN A 420 40.76 -13.35 1.77
CA GLN A 420 42.03 -14.09 1.60
C GLN A 420 42.59 -14.79 2.87
N PRO A 421 41.84 -15.71 3.50
CA PRO A 421 42.37 -16.51 4.62
C PRO A 421 43.40 -17.58 4.14
N GLY A 422 44.70 -17.28 4.18
CA GLY A 422 45.75 -18.22 3.75
C GLY A 422 46.08 -19.37 4.71
N ARG A 423 46.59 -20.47 4.17
CA ARG A 423 47.18 -21.62 4.90
C ARG A 423 48.44 -22.09 4.19
N THR A 424 49.30 -22.80 4.92
CA THR A 424 50.63 -23.19 4.44
C THR A 424 50.74 -24.70 4.39
N ALA A 425 51.24 -25.22 3.27
CA ALA A 425 51.51 -26.63 3.08
C ALA A 425 52.65 -27.10 3.99
N LYS A 426 52.45 -28.19 4.74
CA LYS A 426 53.44 -28.76 5.66
C LYS A 426 54.41 -29.72 4.99
N VAL A 427 54.01 -30.28 3.85
CA VAL A 427 54.76 -31.26 3.06
C VAL A 427 54.53 -30.99 1.57
N ASP A 428 55.37 -31.57 0.71
CA ASP A 428 55.02 -31.69 -0.71
C ASP A 428 53.80 -32.60 -0.83
N LEU A 429 52.76 -32.16 -1.55
CA LEU A 429 51.47 -32.85 -1.59
C LEU A 429 50.80 -32.72 -2.95
N ILE A 430 49.78 -33.55 -3.17
CA ILE A 430 48.97 -33.53 -4.38
C ILE A 430 47.50 -33.31 -4.02
N LEU A 431 46.94 -32.21 -4.52
CA LEU A 431 45.54 -31.84 -4.34
C LEU A 431 44.62 -32.53 -5.37
N PRO A 432 43.30 -32.58 -5.11
CA PRO A 432 42.29 -32.96 -6.10
C PRO A 432 42.51 -32.27 -7.45
N GLY A 433 42.27 -32.97 -8.55
CA GLY A 433 42.54 -32.54 -9.92
C GLY A 433 44.00 -32.70 -10.36
N GLY A 434 44.86 -33.30 -9.53
CA GLY A 434 46.26 -33.59 -9.84
C GLY A 434 47.19 -32.38 -9.72
N TYR A 435 46.92 -31.44 -8.79
CA TYR A 435 47.79 -30.28 -8.59
C TYR A 435 48.87 -30.57 -7.56
N LYS A 436 50.13 -30.57 -7.99
CA LYS A 436 51.30 -30.70 -7.12
C LYS A 436 51.58 -29.37 -6.42
N ILE A 437 51.71 -29.41 -5.11
CA ILE A 437 51.97 -28.25 -4.26
C ILE A 437 53.24 -28.52 -3.45
N PRO A 438 54.26 -27.63 -3.52
CA PRO A 438 55.45 -27.80 -2.72
C PRO A 438 55.19 -27.45 -1.24
N LYS A 439 55.99 -28.04 -0.36
CA LYS A 439 56.09 -27.65 1.04
C LYS A 439 56.30 -26.13 1.16
N ASP A 440 55.74 -25.55 2.21
CA ASP A 440 55.77 -24.12 2.53
C ASP A 440 55.00 -23.21 1.55
N ALA A 441 54.33 -23.79 0.54
CA ALA A 441 53.41 -23.05 -0.32
C ALA A 441 52.23 -22.47 0.47
N VAL A 442 51.94 -21.18 0.26
CA VAL A 442 50.76 -20.53 0.82
C VAL A 442 49.61 -20.61 -0.18
N ILE A 443 48.56 -21.32 0.21
CA ILE A 443 47.31 -21.41 -0.55
C ILE A 443 46.25 -20.53 0.10
N ILE A 444 45.56 -19.76 -0.71
CA ILE A 444 44.49 -18.85 -0.33
C ILE A 444 43.20 -19.33 -0.98
N PRO A 445 42.27 -19.90 -0.20
CA PRO A 445 40.88 -20.05 -0.61
C PRO A 445 40.24 -18.68 -0.82
N ALA A 446 39.98 -18.35 -2.07
CA ALA A 446 39.59 -17.01 -2.49
C ALA A 446 38.07 -16.84 -2.31
N LEU A 447 37.64 -16.49 -1.09
CA LEU A 447 36.24 -16.54 -0.66
C LEU A 447 35.28 -15.83 -1.62
N HIS A 448 35.64 -14.62 -2.05
CA HIS A 448 34.84 -13.83 -3.00
C HIS A 448 34.61 -14.59 -4.32
N HIS A 449 35.65 -15.25 -4.84
CA HIS A 449 35.58 -15.98 -6.10
C HIS A 449 34.84 -17.32 -5.95
N ILE A 450 34.97 -18.00 -4.81
CA ILE A 450 34.18 -19.21 -4.50
C ILE A 450 32.68 -18.84 -4.45
N HIS A 451 32.34 -17.76 -3.75
CA HIS A 451 30.96 -17.34 -3.55
C HIS A 451 30.30 -16.77 -4.81
N ASN A 452 31.09 -16.39 -5.81
CA ASN A 452 30.62 -15.87 -7.10
C ASN A 452 30.97 -16.77 -8.29
N ASN A 453 31.47 -17.99 -8.04
CA ASN A 453 31.85 -18.93 -9.09
C ASN A 453 30.61 -19.41 -9.88
N PRO A 454 30.51 -19.20 -11.21
CA PRO A 454 29.36 -19.61 -12.01
C PRO A 454 29.17 -21.13 -12.09
N HIS A 455 30.21 -21.93 -11.85
CA HIS A 455 30.07 -23.39 -11.75
C HIS A 455 29.43 -23.82 -10.42
N LEU A 456 29.53 -22.96 -9.40
CA LEU A 456 28.92 -23.21 -8.11
C LEU A 456 27.55 -22.55 -8.04
N TRP A 457 27.37 -21.30 -8.43
CA TRP A 457 26.14 -20.54 -8.18
C TRP A 457 25.41 -20.22 -9.48
N ASP A 458 24.13 -20.58 -9.56
CA ASP A 458 23.29 -20.16 -10.69
C ASP A 458 23.08 -18.64 -10.67
N ASN A 459 23.30 -18.02 -11.83
CA ASN A 459 23.26 -16.58 -12.05
C ASN A 459 24.00 -15.83 -10.92
N PRO A 460 25.33 -16.01 -10.76
CA PRO A 460 26.05 -15.59 -9.57
C PRO A 460 26.02 -14.07 -9.36
N ALA A 461 25.88 -13.32 -10.46
CA ALA A 461 25.73 -11.86 -10.49
C ALA A 461 24.39 -11.34 -9.95
N ARG A 462 23.33 -12.16 -10.02
CA ARG A 462 21.99 -11.78 -9.54
C ARG A 462 21.92 -11.90 -8.02
N PHE A 463 21.56 -10.80 -7.36
CA PHE A 463 21.21 -10.81 -5.94
C PHE A 463 19.85 -11.49 -5.76
N ASN A 464 19.84 -12.64 -5.09
CA ASN A 464 18.62 -13.41 -4.86
C ASN A 464 18.66 -14.11 -3.49
N PRO A 465 18.09 -13.51 -2.43
CA PRO A 465 17.99 -14.16 -1.12
C PRO A 465 17.16 -15.46 -1.13
N ASP A 466 16.18 -15.61 -2.02
CA ASP A 466 15.30 -16.79 -2.01
C ASP A 466 16.01 -18.07 -2.51
N ARG A 467 17.22 -17.93 -3.08
CA ARG A 467 18.03 -19.09 -3.51
C ARG A 467 18.36 -20.05 -2.37
N TRP A 468 18.41 -19.57 -1.13
CA TRP A 468 18.80 -20.37 0.03
C TRP A 468 17.84 -21.52 0.35
N ASP A 469 16.60 -21.48 -0.15
CA ASP A 469 15.61 -22.55 0.07
C ASP A 469 15.64 -23.64 -1.01
N THR A 470 16.35 -23.39 -2.11
CA THR A 470 16.38 -24.28 -3.28
C THR A 470 17.08 -25.62 -2.95
N PRO A 471 16.59 -26.75 -3.49
CA PRO A 471 17.25 -28.04 -3.32
C PRO A 471 18.73 -28.02 -3.74
N GLU A 472 19.05 -27.29 -4.81
CA GLU A 472 20.40 -27.15 -5.37
C GLU A 472 21.35 -26.49 -4.38
N VAL A 473 20.89 -25.48 -3.61
CA VAL A 473 21.68 -24.86 -2.55
C VAL A 473 21.86 -25.77 -1.34
N LYS A 474 20.84 -26.55 -0.97
CA LYS A 474 20.90 -27.44 0.18
C LYS A 474 21.90 -28.60 0.04
N VAL A 475 22.10 -29.11 -1.17
CA VAL A 475 23.02 -30.23 -1.45
C VAL A 475 24.43 -29.79 -1.87
N ARG A 476 24.68 -28.48 -1.98
CA ARG A 476 25.97 -27.95 -2.44
C ARG A 476 27.08 -28.25 -1.44
N HIS A 477 28.31 -28.37 -1.93
CA HIS A 477 29.48 -28.59 -1.08
C HIS A 477 29.57 -27.52 0.03
N LYS A 478 29.84 -27.94 1.27
CA LYS A 478 29.83 -27.05 2.46
C LYS A 478 30.81 -25.87 2.34
N ALA A 479 31.92 -26.07 1.62
CA ALA A 479 32.91 -25.01 1.38
C ALA A 479 32.52 -24.03 0.25
N ALA A 480 31.36 -24.19 -0.40
CA ALA A 480 30.90 -23.24 -1.41
C ALA A 480 30.36 -21.93 -0.80
N TYR A 481 29.95 -21.95 0.47
CA TYR A 481 29.54 -20.78 1.25
C TYR A 481 30.25 -20.77 2.61
N ILE A 482 31.26 -19.92 2.73
CA ILE A 482 32.21 -19.87 3.86
C ILE A 482 32.61 -18.42 4.20
N PRO A 483 31.65 -17.54 4.52
CA PRO A 483 31.95 -16.13 4.83
C PRO A 483 32.88 -15.95 6.04
N PHE A 484 32.83 -16.91 6.97
CA PHE A 484 33.65 -16.96 8.19
C PHE A 484 34.82 -17.96 8.09
N ALA A 485 35.20 -18.35 6.87
CA ALA A 485 36.06 -19.52 6.60
C ALA A 485 35.48 -20.81 7.23
N MET A 486 36.30 -21.85 7.41
CA MET A 486 35.89 -23.10 8.06
C MET A 486 37.07 -23.77 8.79
N GLY A 487 36.78 -24.89 9.47
CA GLY A 487 37.77 -25.66 10.22
C GLY A 487 38.18 -25.03 11.56
N PRO A 488 39.22 -25.54 12.23
CA PRO A 488 39.62 -25.09 13.57
C PRO A 488 40.05 -23.62 13.67
N ARG A 489 40.27 -22.97 12.52
CA ARG A 489 40.69 -21.57 12.39
C ARG A 489 39.57 -20.68 11.81
N MET A 490 38.32 -21.14 11.83
CA MET A 490 37.16 -20.33 11.49
C MET A 490 36.99 -19.15 12.47
N CYS A 491 36.21 -18.15 12.08
CA CYS A 491 35.96 -16.97 12.92
C CYS A 491 35.39 -17.37 14.29
N ILE A 492 36.09 -17.02 15.38
CA ILE A 492 35.60 -17.25 16.74
C ILE A 492 34.45 -16.31 17.13
N GLY A 493 34.34 -15.15 16.47
CA GLY A 493 33.33 -14.13 16.73
C GLY A 493 32.10 -14.21 15.84
N PHE A 494 31.87 -15.32 15.12
CA PHE A 494 30.78 -15.38 14.15
C PHE A 494 29.40 -15.21 14.78
N ASN A 495 29.16 -15.77 15.98
CA ASN A 495 27.90 -15.57 16.71
C ASN A 495 27.72 -14.10 17.09
N PHE A 496 28.79 -13.46 17.56
CA PHE A 496 28.77 -12.05 17.96
C PHE A 496 28.44 -11.15 16.76
N ALA A 497 29.16 -11.30 15.64
CA ALA A 497 28.96 -10.50 14.44
C ALA A 497 27.56 -10.68 13.84
N LEU A 498 27.06 -11.92 13.80
CA LEU A 498 25.70 -12.18 13.31
C LEU A 498 24.64 -11.61 14.26
N GLN A 499 24.82 -11.71 15.58
CA GLN A 499 23.89 -11.09 16.53
C GLN A 499 23.87 -9.57 16.39
N GLU A 500 25.04 -8.95 16.28
CA GLU A 500 25.18 -7.50 16.11
C GLU A 500 24.41 -7.01 14.88
N VAL A 501 24.64 -7.65 13.72
CA VAL A 501 23.89 -7.35 12.49
C VAL A 501 22.40 -7.64 12.65
N LYS A 502 22.04 -8.74 13.32
CA LYS A 502 20.65 -9.14 13.50
C LYS A 502 19.86 -8.22 14.43
N VAL A 503 20.55 -7.46 15.28
CA VAL A 503 19.97 -6.43 16.14
C VAL A 503 19.95 -5.07 15.44
N PHE A 504 21.04 -4.68 14.78
CA PHE A 504 21.15 -3.34 14.20
C PHE A 504 20.25 -3.17 12.98
N LEU A 505 20.24 -4.15 12.07
CA LEU A 505 19.55 -4.01 10.79
C LEU A 505 18.02 -3.81 10.97
N PRO A 506 17.31 -4.58 11.82
CA PRO A 506 15.89 -4.33 12.06
C PRO A 506 15.61 -2.94 12.64
N LYS A 507 16.40 -2.50 13.62
CA LYS A 507 16.26 -1.18 14.24
C LYS A 507 16.43 -0.04 13.23
N LEU A 508 17.39 -0.18 12.33
CA LEU A 508 17.62 0.79 11.26
C LEU A 508 16.50 0.77 10.21
N ILE A 509 16.07 -0.41 9.73
CA ILE A 509 15.04 -0.54 8.69
C ILE A 509 13.66 -0.12 9.18
N TYR A 510 13.34 -0.39 10.45
CA TYR A 510 12.06 0.03 11.02
C TYR A 510 11.93 1.55 11.04
N ARG A 511 13.03 2.25 11.37
CA ARG A 511 13.04 3.70 11.54
C ARG A 511 13.30 4.48 10.25
N TYR A 512 14.14 3.96 9.36
CA TYR A 512 14.62 4.69 8.19
C TYR A 512 14.35 3.92 6.89
N HIS A 513 13.89 4.65 5.88
CA HIS A 513 13.89 4.20 4.49
C HIS A 513 15.11 4.79 3.78
N PHE A 514 16.14 3.96 3.55
CA PHE A 514 17.37 4.42 2.90
C PHE A 514 17.19 4.55 1.39
N SER A 515 17.81 5.59 0.84
CA SER A 515 18.00 5.81 -0.59
C SER A 515 19.46 6.14 -0.86
N ARG A 516 19.92 5.87 -2.09
CA ARG A 516 21.28 6.12 -2.50
C ARG A 516 21.40 7.49 -3.14
N GLU A 517 22.41 8.25 -2.72
CA GLU A 517 22.79 9.49 -3.40
C GLU A 517 23.84 9.18 -4.49
N GLY A 518 23.57 9.66 -5.70
CA GLY A 518 24.40 9.45 -6.90
C GLY A 518 24.21 8.10 -7.61
N ASP A 519 24.57 8.05 -8.89
CA ASP A 519 24.40 6.91 -9.81
C ASP A 519 25.72 6.20 -10.19
N GLY A 520 26.86 6.70 -9.70
CA GLY A 520 28.18 6.17 -10.04
C GLY A 520 28.41 4.71 -9.60
N PRO A 521 29.51 4.06 -10.02
CA PRO A 521 29.88 2.76 -9.48
C PRO A 521 30.30 2.87 -8.00
N ILE A 522 30.01 1.83 -7.22
CA ILE A 522 30.58 1.73 -5.87
C ILE A 522 32.05 1.34 -5.95
N GLU A 523 32.89 2.17 -5.35
CA GLU A 523 34.32 1.97 -5.26
C GLU A 523 34.67 1.23 -3.96
N TYR A 524 35.60 0.29 -4.05
CA TYR A 524 36.27 -0.27 -2.88
C TYR A 524 37.75 0.12 -2.87
N ASP A 525 38.35 0.02 -1.69
CA ASP A 525 39.78 0.23 -1.49
C ASP A 525 40.54 -1.10 -1.66
N PRO A 526 41.20 -1.36 -2.80
CA PRO A 526 41.97 -2.60 -2.97
C PRO A 526 43.24 -2.64 -2.09
N MET A 527 43.59 -1.51 -1.47
CA MET A 527 44.69 -1.39 -0.52
C MET A 527 44.20 -1.43 0.94
N PHE A 528 42.97 -1.88 1.18
CA PHE A 528 42.49 -2.20 2.53
C PHE A 528 42.47 -3.72 2.76
N GLN A 529 42.55 -4.13 4.04
CA GLN A 529 42.57 -5.55 4.40
C GLN A 529 41.21 -6.25 4.23
N LEU A 530 40.13 -5.47 4.08
CA LEU A 530 38.73 -5.90 3.92
C LEU A 530 38.11 -5.25 2.68
N ILE A 531 37.09 -5.89 2.12
CA ILE A 531 36.26 -5.33 1.05
C ILE A 531 35.21 -4.40 1.68
N ARG A 532 35.20 -3.12 1.34
CA ARG A 532 34.27 -2.11 1.90
C ARG A 532 33.82 -1.11 0.82
N PRO A 533 32.58 -0.59 0.88
CA PRO A 533 32.11 0.44 -0.05
C PRO A 533 32.56 1.83 0.44
N ASN A 534 33.45 2.50 -0.30
CA ASN A 534 34.04 3.77 0.16
C ASN A 534 33.16 4.99 -0.13
N ASN A 535 32.47 4.99 -1.26
CA ASN A 535 31.71 6.14 -1.79
C ASN A 535 30.19 5.93 -1.72
N LEU A 536 29.72 5.01 -0.87
CA LEU A 536 28.28 4.82 -0.65
C LEU A 536 27.75 5.96 0.21
N LEU A 537 27.03 6.88 -0.42
CA LEU A 537 26.26 7.92 0.23
C LEU A 537 24.80 7.48 0.31
N ALA A 538 24.22 7.57 1.50
CA ALA A 538 22.81 7.28 1.72
C ALA A 538 22.13 8.48 2.40
N MET A 539 20.86 8.66 2.08
CA MET A 539 19.96 9.59 2.76
C MET A 539 18.60 8.94 2.95
N ARG A 540 17.78 9.45 3.87
CA ARG A 540 16.40 8.99 3.97
C ARG A 540 15.64 9.44 2.73
N LEU A 541 14.79 8.58 2.18
CA LEU A 541 13.85 8.97 1.16
C LEU A 541 12.67 9.71 1.83
N THR A 542 12.75 11.03 1.92
CA THR A 542 11.60 11.87 2.27
C THR A 542 11.10 12.54 1.00
N TRP A 543 9.85 12.28 0.66
CA TRP A 543 9.20 13.05 -0.39
C TRP A 543 8.80 14.39 0.18
N SER A 544 9.23 15.48 -0.46
CA SER A 544 8.80 16.83 -0.12
C SER A 544 7.64 17.27 -1.02
N PRO A 545 6.68 18.06 -0.51
CA PRO A 545 5.62 18.64 -1.32
C PRO A 545 6.15 19.42 -2.52
N PRO A 546 5.45 19.43 -3.69
CA PRO A 546 5.93 20.14 -4.86
C PRO A 546 6.07 21.63 -4.56
N HIS A 547 7.17 22.24 -4.99
CA HIS A 547 7.45 23.65 -4.71
C HIS A 547 6.43 24.53 -5.43
N ASP A 548 5.92 25.54 -4.72
CA ASP A 548 4.96 26.52 -5.25
C ASP A 548 3.70 25.89 -5.88
N TYR A 549 3.25 24.75 -5.34
CA TYR A 549 2.08 24.02 -5.85
C TYR A 549 0.79 24.86 -5.89
N GLN A 550 0.71 25.96 -5.13
CA GLN A 550 -0.47 26.85 -5.12
C GLN A 550 -0.58 27.70 -6.39
N ASN A 551 0.54 28.09 -6.99
CA ASN A 551 0.57 28.94 -8.19
C ASN A 551 0.81 28.15 -9.48
N ARG A 552 1.33 26.92 -9.37
CA ARG A 552 1.48 26.00 -10.50
C ARG A 552 0.15 25.36 -10.92
N PRO A 553 -0.03 25.03 -12.21
CA PRO A 553 -1.27 24.42 -12.69
C PRO A 553 -1.39 22.93 -12.31
N VAL A 554 -2.64 22.44 -12.31
CA VAL A 554 -2.96 21.00 -12.37
C VAL A 554 -3.20 20.63 -13.83
N ALA A 555 -2.49 19.64 -14.36
CA ALA A 555 -2.71 19.14 -15.72
C ALA A 555 -3.63 17.91 -15.71
N VAL A 556 -4.62 17.88 -16.59
CA VAL A 556 -5.50 16.72 -16.82
C VAL A 556 -5.34 16.28 -18.27
N LEU A 557 -4.91 15.03 -18.46
CA LEU A 557 -4.64 14.45 -19.79
C LEU A 557 -5.86 13.64 -20.24
N GLY A 558 -6.59 14.16 -21.22
CA GLY A 558 -7.88 13.67 -21.68
C GLY A 558 -8.99 14.67 -21.33
N ALA A 559 -9.69 15.21 -22.32
CA ALA A 559 -10.78 16.17 -22.17
C ALA A 559 -12.18 15.53 -22.35
N GLY A 560 -12.23 14.20 -22.23
CA GLY A 560 -13.46 13.42 -22.30
C GLY A 560 -14.43 13.67 -21.13
N VAL A 561 -15.31 12.70 -20.88
CA VAL A 561 -16.38 12.85 -19.87
C VAL A 561 -15.83 13.09 -18.46
N LEU A 562 -14.87 12.28 -18.02
CA LEU A 562 -14.26 12.43 -16.69
C LEU A 562 -13.24 13.57 -16.63
N GLY A 563 -12.38 13.69 -17.66
CA GLY A 563 -11.34 14.72 -17.69
C GLY A 563 -11.85 16.14 -17.48
N ARG A 564 -12.96 16.52 -18.15
CA ARG A 564 -13.58 17.85 -17.97
C ARG A 564 -14.11 18.09 -16.56
N ARG A 565 -14.56 17.03 -15.88
CA ARG A 565 -15.09 17.09 -14.50
C ARG A 565 -13.98 17.19 -13.47
N ILE A 566 -12.90 16.41 -13.67
CA ILE A 566 -11.68 16.51 -12.86
C ILE A 566 -11.10 17.92 -12.99
N GLY A 567 -11.02 18.46 -14.22
CA GLY A 567 -10.60 19.84 -14.43
C GLY A 567 -11.50 20.87 -13.70
N CYS A 568 -12.83 20.67 -13.73
CA CYS A 568 -13.77 21.53 -13.01
C CYS A 568 -13.54 21.50 -11.47
N ILE A 569 -13.26 20.32 -10.90
CA ILE A 569 -12.93 20.18 -9.47
C ILE A 569 -11.74 21.06 -9.10
N TRP A 570 -10.61 20.89 -9.78
CA TRP A 570 -9.38 21.61 -9.43
C TRP A 570 -9.49 23.11 -9.72
N ALA A 571 -10.17 23.50 -10.80
CA ALA A 571 -10.48 24.90 -11.07
C ALA A 571 -11.33 25.52 -9.95
N SER A 572 -12.35 24.81 -9.47
CA SER A 572 -13.20 25.28 -8.36
C SER A 572 -12.47 25.41 -7.02
N ALA A 573 -11.35 24.70 -6.86
CA ALA A 573 -10.48 24.77 -5.69
C ALA A 573 -9.45 25.92 -5.75
N GLY A 574 -9.51 26.73 -6.81
CA GLY A 574 -8.66 27.91 -7.03
C GLY A 574 -7.37 27.65 -7.81
N TYR A 575 -7.15 26.44 -8.34
CA TYR A 575 -5.97 26.15 -9.16
C TYR A 575 -6.20 26.50 -10.63
N ASN A 576 -5.15 26.97 -11.30
CA ASN A 576 -5.16 26.96 -12.77
C ASN A 576 -5.10 25.52 -13.27
N VAL A 577 -5.85 25.22 -14.33
CA VAL A 577 -5.97 23.87 -14.87
C VAL A 577 -5.55 23.86 -16.33
N HIS A 578 -4.66 22.93 -16.68
CA HIS A 578 -4.27 22.64 -18.05
C HIS A 578 -5.02 21.39 -18.51
N LEU A 579 -5.83 21.51 -19.56
CA LEU A 579 -6.47 20.38 -20.20
C LEU A 579 -5.75 20.03 -21.49
N ARG A 580 -5.41 18.75 -21.65
CA ARG A 580 -4.78 18.25 -22.86
C ARG A 580 -5.62 17.18 -23.53
N ASP A 581 -5.91 17.34 -24.81
CA ASP A 581 -6.56 16.31 -25.64
C ASP A 581 -6.14 16.49 -27.11
N PRO A 582 -5.89 15.40 -27.87
CA PRO A 582 -5.60 15.53 -29.29
C PRO A 582 -6.78 16.08 -30.11
N SER A 583 -8.02 16.01 -29.62
CA SER A 583 -9.21 16.54 -30.28
C SER A 583 -9.49 18.00 -29.87
N PRO A 584 -9.43 18.97 -30.82
CA PRO A 584 -9.81 20.34 -30.56
C PRO A 584 -11.28 20.48 -30.10
N ASP A 585 -12.18 19.68 -30.65
CA ASP A 585 -13.60 19.71 -30.30
C ASP A 585 -13.83 19.29 -28.84
N GLN A 586 -13.12 18.26 -28.36
CA GLN A 586 -13.19 17.83 -26.96
C GLN A 586 -12.63 18.91 -26.02
N LEU A 587 -11.54 19.57 -26.41
CA LEU A 587 -10.98 20.69 -25.64
C LEU A 587 -11.99 21.84 -25.53
N SER A 588 -12.57 22.28 -26.64
CA SER A 588 -13.59 23.35 -26.65
C SER A 588 -14.80 22.98 -25.79
N ALA A 589 -15.34 21.78 -25.94
CA ALA A 589 -16.46 21.29 -25.14
C ALA A 589 -16.11 21.20 -23.64
N SER A 590 -14.87 20.84 -23.31
CA SER A 590 -14.40 20.73 -21.94
C SER A 590 -14.20 22.09 -21.28
N ILE A 591 -13.63 23.07 -21.99
CA ILE A 591 -13.49 24.44 -21.51
C ILE A 591 -14.87 25.07 -21.27
N ALA A 592 -15.81 24.91 -22.20
CA ALA A 592 -17.19 25.36 -22.03
C ALA A 592 -17.83 24.73 -20.79
N TYR A 593 -17.69 23.41 -20.61
CA TYR A 593 -18.19 22.72 -19.43
C TYR A 593 -17.62 23.30 -18.13
N ILE A 594 -16.30 23.55 -18.05
CA ILE A 594 -15.71 24.14 -16.85
C ILE A 594 -16.25 25.55 -16.61
N GLN A 595 -16.30 26.39 -17.64
CA GLN A 595 -16.82 27.76 -17.52
C GLN A 595 -18.27 27.80 -17.00
N GLU A 596 -19.12 26.90 -17.48
CA GLU A 596 -20.53 26.81 -17.08
C GLU A 596 -20.71 26.25 -15.65
N ASN A 597 -19.85 25.33 -15.21
CA ASN A 597 -20.09 24.55 -13.99
C ASN A 597 -19.19 24.94 -12.81
N VAL A 598 -18.06 25.62 -13.03
CA VAL A 598 -17.05 25.87 -11.99
C VAL A 598 -17.59 26.70 -10.82
N ALA A 599 -18.50 27.64 -11.10
CA ALA A 599 -19.15 28.45 -10.05
C ALA A 599 -19.99 27.57 -9.10
N ALA A 600 -20.73 26.60 -9.63
CA ALA A 600 -21.51 25.67 -8.84
C ALA A 600 -20.62 24.77 -7.98
N TYR A 601 -19.51 24.27 -8.52
CA TYR A 601 -18.53 23.47 -7.76
C TYR A 601 -17.87 24.31 -6.66
N ALA A 602 -17.54 25.57 -6.95
CA ALA A 602 -16.85 26.48 -6.03
C ALA A 602 -17.68 26.84 -4.80
N THR A 603 -19.01 26.70 -4.85
CA THR A 603 -19.87 26.86 -3.66
C THR A 603 -19.48 25.90 -2.53
N LYS A 604 -18.97 24.71 -2.86
CA LYS A 604 -18.52 23.70 -1.87
C LYS A 604 -17.10 23.94 -1.38
N THR A 605 -16.27 24.69 -2.11
CA THR A 605 -14.87 24.97 -1.76
C THR A 605 -14.69 26.32 -1.06
N GLY A 606 -15.61 27.27 -1.27
CA GLY A 606 -15.50 28.64 -0.74
C GLY A 606 -14.36 29.46 -1.35
N ARG A 607 -13.81 29.03 -2.50
CA ARG A 607 -12.67 29.67 -3.16
C ARG A 607 -13.06 30.33 -4.48
N SER A 608 -12.28 31.33 -4.88
CA SER A 608 -12.40 31.91 -6.22
C SER A 608 -11.89 30.91 -7.26
N PRO A 609 -12.65 30.62 -8.34
CA PRO A 609 -12.21 29.71 -9.39
C PRO A 609 -10.90 30.12 -10.07
N GLY A 610 -10.03 29.14 -10.35
CA GLY A 610 -8.87 29.31 -11.22
C GLY A 610 -9.21 29.23 -12.71
N LYS A 611 -8.22 29.46 -13.58
CA LYS A 611 -8.41 29.50 -15.04
C LYS A 611 -8.16 28.15 -15.68
N ALA A 612 -8.98 27.78 -16.67
CA ALA A 612 -8.77 26.60 -17.50
C ALA A 612 -8.13 26.96 -18.85
N HIS A 613 -7.10 26.23 -19.24
CA HIS A 613 -6.34 26.41 -20.47
C HIS A 613 -6.32 25.10 -21.27
N ALA A 614 -6.46 25.19 -22.59
CA ALA A 614 -6.50 24.04 -23.49
C ALA A 614 -5.20 23.88 -24.28
N PHE A 615 -4.68 22.66 -24.35
CA PHE A 615 -3.43 22.31 -25.02
C PHE A 615 -3.61 21.06 -25.89
N THR A 616 -2.98 21.03 -27.05
CA THR A 616 -2.89 19.81 -27.89
C THR A 616 -1.55 19.11 -27.69
N ASP A 617 -0.49 19.88 -27.50
CA ASP A 617 0.85 19.40 -27.18
C ASP A 617 0.96 18.94 -25.72
N LEU A 618 1.64 17.80 -25.49
CA LEU A 618 1.80 17.23 -24.15
C LEU A 618 2.79 18.02 -23.31
N LYS A 619 3.92 18.44 -23.89
CA LYS A 619 5.00 19.12 -23.17
C LYS A 619 4.52 20.47 -22.63
N GLU A 620 3.84 21.26 -23.46
CA GLU A 620 3.27 22.55 -23.05
C GLU A 620 2.25 22.41 -21.91
N ALA A 621 1.45 21.34 -21.92
CA ALA A 621 0.45 21.10 -20.88
C ALA A 621 1.07 20.77 -19.51
N VAL A 622 2.22 20.08 -19.48
CA VAL A 622 2.75 19.46 -18.25
C VAL A 622 4.04 20.08 -17.72
N SER A 623 4.77 20.87 -18.52
CA SER A 623 6.11 21.35 -18.16
C SER A 623 6.18 22.26 -16.93
N THR A 624 5.04 22.78 -16.47
CA THR A 624 4.95 23.64 -15.27
C THR A 624 4.00 23.10 -14.20
N ALA A 625 3.27 22.01 -14.50
CA ALA A 625 2.26 21.47 -13.60
C ALA A 625 2.90 20.87 -12.34
N TRP A 626 2.21 20.94 -11.20
CA TRP A 626 2.64 20.27 -9.96
C TRP A 626 1.94 18.92 -9.76
N LEU A 627 0.74 18.77 -10.33
CA LEU A 627 -0.03 17.54 -10.34
C LEU A 627 -0.51 17.27 -11.77
N ILE A 628 -0.27 16.05 -12.23
CA ILE A 628 -0.70 15.58 -13.54
C ILE A 628 -1.65 14.40 -13.33
N ILE A 629 -2.85 14.46 -13.88
CA ILE A 629 -3.86 13.41 -13.78
C ILE A 629 -4.13 12.86 -15.18
N GLU A 630 -3.69 11.64 -15.42
CA GLU A 630 -3.93 10.88 -16.63
C GLU A 630 -5.37 10.34 -16.64
N ALA A 631 -6.15 10.75 -17.64
CA ALA A 631 -7.52 10.31 -17.91
C ALA A 631 -7.73 10.02 -19.42
N VAL A 632 -6.72 9.42 -20.05
CA VAL A 632 -6.72 8.99 -21.46
C VAL A 632 -7.49 7.66 -21.59
N PRO A 633 -7.84 7.22 -22.83
CA PRO A 633 -8.58 5.98 -23.04
C PRO A 633 -7.97 4.76 -22.33
N GLU A 634 -8.83 3.85 -21.87
CA GLU A 634 -8.48 2.67 -21.06
C GLU A 634 -7.78 1.58 -21.90
N LYS A 635 -6.57 1.89 -22.41
CA LYS A 635 -5.72 1.01 -23.21
C LYS A 635 -4.32 0.97 -22.60
N LEU A 636 -3.92 -0.16 -22.03
CA LEU A 636 -2.64 -0.30 -21.32
C LEU A 636 -1.40 0.17 -22.13
N PRO A 637 -1.21 -0.19 -23.42
CA PRO A 637 -0.05 0.29 -24.18
C PRO A 637 0.02 1.81 -24.33
N LEU A 638 -1.14 2.48 -24.41
CA LEU A 638 -1.21 3.94 -24.48
C LEU A 638 -0.83 4.59 -23.15
N LYS A 639 -1.27 4.00 -22.03
CA LYS A 639 -0.92 4.48 -20.68
C LYS A 639 0.56 4.30 -20.38
N ILE A 640 1.15 3.14 -20.73
CA ILE A 640 2.60 2.90 -20.63
C ILE A 640 3.38 3.97 -21.42
N ALA A 641 2.96 4.26 -22.66
CA ALA A 641 3.59 5.30 -23.46
C ALA A 641 3.44 6.70 -22.83
N THR A 642 2.26 7.02 -22.31
CA THR A 642 1.98 8.31 -21.66
C THR A 642 2.86 8.52 -20.43
N PHE A 643 2.97 7.53 -19.52
CA PHE A 643 3.82 7.66 -18.33
C PHE A 643 5.31 7.73 -18.67
N ALA A 644 5.76 7.05 -19.73
CA ALA A 644 7.13 7.21 -20.23
C ALA A 644 7.41 8.65 -20.68
N GLU A 645 6.49 9.28 -21.41
CA GLU A 645 6.62 10.69 -21.82
C GLU A 645 6.56 11.64 -20.62
N LEU A 646 5.66 11.41 -19.66
CA LEU A 646 5.57 12.21 -18.44
C LEU A 646 6.87 12.18 -17.63
N SER A 647 7.54 11.04 -17.57
CA SER A 647 8.81 10.91 -16.86
C SER A 647 9.90 11.84 -17.40
N ALA A 648 9.83 12.19 -18.69
CA ALA A 648 10.80 13.04 -19.37
C ALA A 648 10.39 14.53 -19.44
N LEU A 649 9.09 14.85 -19.37
CA LEU A 649 8.56 16.18 -19.69
C LEU A 649 8.11 16.99 -18.46
N THR A 650 7.96 16.35 -17.31
CA THR A 650 7.42 16.98 -16.08
C THR A 650 8.54 17.46 -15.16
N PRO A 651 8.33 18.56 -14.40
CA PRO A 651 9.26 18.98 -13.35
C PRO A 651 9.49 17.86 -12.33
N THR A 652 10.71 17.71 -11.80
CA THR A 652 11.12 16.58 -10.95
C THR A 652 10.32 16.40 -9.67
N ASP A 653 9.71 17.48 -9.16
CA ASP A 653 8.91 17.48 -7.93
C ASP A 653 7.40 17.24 -8.17
N SER A 654 6.97 17.06 -9.41
CA SER A 654 5.54 16.90 -9.75
C SER A 654 4.99 15.53 -9.38
N ILE A 655 3.73 15.46 -8.96
CA ILE A 655 3.03 14.20 -8.75
C ILE A 655 2.37 13.73 -10.05
N LEU A 656 2.54 12.46 -10.42
CA LEU A 656 1.92 11.84 -11.59
C LEU A 656 0.84 10.86 -11.14
N ALA A 657 -0.39 11.08 -11.54
CA ALA A 657 -1.53 10.28 -11.11
C ALA A 657 -2.29 9.70 -12.30
N SER A 658 -2.86 8.49 -12.15
CA SER A 658 -3.77 7.90 -13.15
C SER A 658 -5.18 7.75 -12.60
N ASN A 659 -6.16 8.17 -13.40
CA ASN A 659 -7.59 7.95 -13.20
C ASN A 659 -8.07 6.60 -13.80
N SER A 660 -7.17 5.64 -14.05
CA SER A 660 -7.57 4.31 -14.50
C SER A 660 -8.38 3.59 -13.44
N SER A 661 -9.52 3.01 -13.84
CA SER A 661 -10.41 2.24 -12.96
C SER A 661 -10.00 0.76 -12.88
N SER A 662 -9.26 0.28 -13.89
CA SER A 662 -8.97 -1.12 -14.11
C SER A 662 -7.50 -1.48 -13.93
N TYR A 663 -6.57 -0.59 -14.29
CA TYR A 663 -5.13 -0.86 -14.24
C TYR A 663 -4.46 -0.17 -13.05
N LYS A 664 -3.60 -0.92 -12.35
CA LYS A 664 -2.70 -0.36 -11.34
C LYS A 664 -1.64 0.46 -12.05
N THR A 665 -1.23 1.59 -11.48
CA THR A 665 -0.16 2.39 -12.07
C THR A 665 1.15 1.60 -12.18
N SER A 666 1.39 0.61 -11.31
CA SER A 666 2.54 -0.30 -11.42
C SER A 666 2.63 -1.04 -12.75
N GLU A 667 1.50 -1.32 -13.40
CA GLU A 667 1.43 -1.94 -14.74
C GLU A 667 1.79 -0.95 -15.86
N MET A 668 1.89 0.35 -15.55
CA MET A 668 2.18 1.42 -16.50
C MET A 668 3.66 1.86 -16.49
N LEU A 669 4.49 1.31 -15.59
CA LEU A 669 5.82 1.86 -15.27
C LEU A 669 6.99 1.17 -15.98
N ASP A 670 6.74 0.23 -16.88
CA ASP A 670 7.79 -0.54 -17.57
C ASP A 670 8.86 0.34 -18.25
N ARG A 671 8.48 1.55 -18.67
CA ARG A 671 9.33 2.51 -19.37
C ARG A 671 9.65 3.76 -18.55
N VAL A 672 9.37 3.74 -17.25
CA VAL A 672 9.58 4.85 -16.32
C VAL A 672 10.84 4.59 -15.47
N PRO A 673 11.78 5.54 -15.36
CA PRO A 673 12.95 5.39 -14.50
C PRO A 673 12.56 5.19 -13.02
N GLU A 674 13.31 4.37 -12.28
CA GLU A 674 13.07 4.11 -10.85
C GLU A 674 13.01 5.40 -10.02
N THR A 675 13.83 6.40 -10.37
CA THR A 675 13.86 7.71 -9.69
C THR A 675 12.56 8.50 -9.81
N VAL A 676 11.68 8.15 -10.76
CA VAL A 676 10.41 8.83 -11.02
C VAL A 676 9.24 8.10 -10.36
N LYS A 677 9.34 6.79 -10.11
CA LYS A 677 8.23 5.99 -9.55
C LYS A 677 7.74 6.45 -8.17
N PRO A 678 8.59 6.93 -7.24
CA PRO A 678 8.13 7.38 -5.93
C PRO A 678 7.08 8.50 -5.92
N ARG A 679 6.94 9.24 -7.03
CA ARG A 679 5.96 10.32 -7.20
C ARG A 679 4.75 9.93 -8.06
N ILE A 680 4.55 8.62 -8.31
CA ILE A 680 3.46 8.10 -9.14
C ILE A 680 2.43 7.38 -8.26
N LEU A 681 1.13 7.55 -8.55
CA LEU A 681 0.05 6.82 -7.87
C LEU A 681 -1.20 6.67 -8.73
N ASN A 682 -2.12 5.79 -8.35
CA ASN A 682 -3.49 5.88 -8.84
C ASN A 682 -4.26 6.96 -8.05
N MET A 683 -5.08 7.74 -8.76
CA MET A 683 -5.99 8.73 -8.24
C MET A 683 -7.31 8.65 -9.01
N HIS A 684 -8.17 7.75 -8.55
CA HIS A 684 -9.39 7.37 -9.26
C HIS A 684 -10.60 8.18 -8.78
N TYR A 685 -11.12 9.02 -9.67
CA TYR A 685 -12.35 9.77 -9.52
C TYR A 685 -13.53 8.98 -10.09
N TYR A 686 -14.67 9.05 -9.41
CA TYR A 686 -15.94 8.49 -9.89
C TYR A 686 -16.64 9.47 -10.84
N MET A 687 -17.94 9.77 -10.67
CA MET A 687 -18.70 10.69 -11.52
C MET A 687 -19.04 12.01 -10.81
N PRO A 688 -18.17 13.03 -10.81
CA PRO A 688 -18.49 14.35 -10.29
C PRO A 688 -19.53 15.11 -11.15
N PRO A 689 -20.40 15.93 -10.55
CA PRO A 689 -20.49 16.23 -9.11
C PRO A 689 -21.37 15.23 -8.34
N GLN A 690 -21.97 14.24 -9.00
CA GLN A 690 -22.88 13.26 -8.38
C GLN A 690 -22.18 12.41 -7.32
N CYS A 691 -20.94 12.02 -7.60
CA CYS A 691 -20.07 11.27 -6.71
C CYS A 691 -18.72 12.00 -6.62
N MET A 692 -18.43 12.54 -5.44
CA MET A 692 -17.20 13.28 -5.14
C MET A 692 -16.12 12.38 -4.52
N LEU A 693 -16.28 11.05 -4.57
CA LEU A 693 -15.29 10.09 -4.07
C LEU A 693 -14.03 10.10 -4.94
N VAL A 694 -12.88 9.99 -4.27
CA VAL A 694 -11.57 9.80 -4.91
C VAL A 694 -10.83 8.70 -4.17
N GLU A 695 -10.32 7.71 -4.89
CA GLU A 695 -9.46 6.67 -4.32
C GLU A 695 -8.00 6.93 -4.69
N LEU A 696 -7.13 6.96 -3.69
CA LEU A 696 -5.68 7.06 -3.83
C LEU A 696 -5.07 5.68 -3.56
N MET A 697 -4.13 5.24 -4.39
CA MET A 697 -3.46 3.96 -4.17
C MET A 697 -2.01 4.01 -4.63
N THR A 698 -1.12 3.45 -3.81
CA THR A 698 0.29 3.27 -4.12
C THR A 698 0.50 2.39 -5.35
N ASP A 699 1.52 2.69 -6.14
CA ASP A 699 2.05 1.82 -7.19
C ASP A 699 3.06 0.77 -6.65
N GLY A 700 3.27 0.74 -5.33
CA GLY A 700 4.29 -0.07 -4.66
C GLY A 700 5.64 0.62 -4.44
N PHE A 701 5.86 1.76 -5.11
CA PHE A 701 7.04 2.62 -4.99
C PHE A 701 6.68 4.02 -4.47
N THR A 702 5.41 4.43 -4.55
CA THR A 702 4.91 5.75 -4.14
C THR A 702 5.36 6.10 -2.72
N SER A 703 5.99 7.26 -2.55
CA SER A 703 6.36 7.79 -1.24
C SER A 703 5.12 7.98 -0.36
N GLU A 704 5.15 7.45 0.87
CA GLU A 704 3.99 7.46 1.77
C GLU A 704 3.53 8.88 2.12
N ASP A 705 4.46 9.84 2.20
CA ASP A 705 4.18 11.24 2.52
C ASP A 705 3.30 11.96 1.47
N ILE A 706 3.19 11.40 0.25
CA ILE A 706 2.28 11.91 -0.79
C ILE A 706 0.82 11.76 -0.36
N PHE A 707 0.46 10.69 0.35
CA PHE A 707 -0.95 10.41 0.66
C PHE A 707 -1.56 11.42 1.63
N PRO A 708 -0.95 11.76 2.79
CA PRO A 708 -1.45 12.82 3.65
C PRO A 708 -1.59 14.15 2.91
N PHE A 709 -0.59 14.52 2.10
CA PHE A 709 -0.61 15.75 1.31
C PHE A 709 -1.77 15.76 0.31
N LEU A 710 -1.92 14.73 -0.52
CA LEU A 710 -2.98 14.65 -1.51
C LEU A 710 -4.37 14.53 -0.89
N VAL A 711 -4.53 13.80 0.22
CA VAL A 711 -5.80 13.74 0.97
C VAL A 711 -6.24 15.15 1.37
N GLU A 712 -5.31 15.96 1.87
CA GLU A 712 -5.58 17.34 2.24
C GLU A 712 -5.96 18.20 1.02
N ARG A 713 -5.22 18.09 -0.09
CA ARG A 713 -5.51 18.82 -1.34
C ARG A 713 -6.86 18.40 -1.96
N CYS A 714 -7.18 17.11 -1.95
CA CYS A 714 -8.46 16.57 -2.38
C CYS A 714 -9.63 17.13 -1.56
N ARG A 715 -9.50 17.15 -0.23
CA ARG A 715 -10.52 17.75 0.65
C ARG A 715 -10.70 19.24 0.38
N ALA A 716 -9.61 19.97 0.09
CA ALA A 716 -9.69 21.38 -0.31
C ALA A 716 -10.45 21.59 -1.64
N GLY A 717 -10.46 20.58 -2.53
CA GLY A 717 -11.31 20.54 -3.72
C GLY A 717 -12.73 19.99 -3.49
N ALA A 718 -13.18 19.92 -2.24
CA ALA A 718 -14.48 19.38 -1.84
C ALA A 718 -14.74 17.93 -2.29
N THR A 719 -13.68 17.16 -2.49
CA THR A 719 -13.77 15.70 -2.73
C THR A 719 -13.66 14.91 -1.43
N SER A 720 -14.07 13.65 -1.47
CA SER A 720 -14.01 12.69 -0.36
C SER A 720 -12.94 11.63 -0.66
N PRO A 721 -11.67 11.86 -0.27
CA PRO A 721 -10.56 10.96 -0.60
C PRO A 721 -10.48 9.76 0.36
N TYR A 722 -10.13 8.59 -0.18
CA TYR A 722 -9.89 7.34 0.54
C TYR A 722 -8.60 6.69 0.03
N VAL A 723 -7.80 6.11 0.94
CA VAL A 723 -6.46 5.58 0.60
C VAL A 723 -6.45 4.06 0.70
N ALA A 724 -6.15 3.39 -0.41
CA ALA A 724 -5.80 1.98 -0.43
C ALA A 724 -4.33 1.81 -0.03
N ARG A 725 -4.10 1.24 1.15
CA ARG A 725 -2.78 1.11 1.80
C ARG A 725 -1.81 0.13 1.12
N LYS A 726 -2.33 -0.71 0.21
CA LYS A 726 -1.56 -1.66 -0.59
C LYS A 726 -2.13 -1.66 -2.00
N GLN A 727 -1.32 -2.09 -2.97
CA GLN A 727 -1.79 -2.31 -4.34
C GLN A 727 -2.98 -3.28 -4.34
N SER A 728 -4.06 -2.87 -5.02
CA SER A 728 -5.29 -3.64 -5.11
C SER A 728 -5.97 -3.37 -6.44
N THR A 729 -6.14 -4.41 -7.25
CA THR A 729 -6.91 -4.33 -8.49
C THR A 729 -8.37 -4.08 -8.15
N GLY A 730 -8.94 -3.01 -8.70
CA GLY A 730 -10.25 -2.52 -8.27
C GLY A 730 -10.24 -1.76 -6.94
N PHE A 731 -9.08 -1.24 -6.49
CA PHE A 731 -8.98 -0.34 -5.33
C PHE A 731 -9.68 -0.90 -4.07
N ILE A 732 -10.47 -0.06 -3.39
CA ILE A 732 -11.30 -0.41 -2.23
C ILE A 732 -12.72 -0.72 -2.71
N PHE A 733 -13.39 0.26 -3.34
CA PHE A 733 -14.81 0.12 -3.67
C PHE A 733 -15.07 -0.81 -4.84
N ASN A 734 -14.30 -0.74 -5.94
CA ASN A 734 -14.50 -1.67 -7.07
C ASN A 734 -14.22 -3.13 -6.66
N ARG A 735 -13.37 -3.37 -5.66
CA ARG A 735 -13.15 -4.70 -5.07
C ARG A 735 -14.33 -5.18 -4.23
N LEU A 736 -14.93 -4.31 -3.41
CA LEU A 736 -16.18 -4.62 -2.70
C LEU A 736 -17.28 -4.92 -3.70
N TRP A 737 -17.41 -4.08 -4.73
CA TRP A 737 -18.38 -4.23 -5.80
C TRP A 737 -18.19 -5.54 -6.58
N ALA A 738 -16.96 -5.91 -6.92
CA ALA A 738 -16.67 -7.19 -7.59
C ALA A 738 -17.10 -8.40 -6.74
N ALA A 739 -16.95 -8.35 -5.42
CA ALA A 739 -17.40 -9.41 -4.53
C ALA A 739 -18.94 -9.53 -4.50
N VAL A 740 -19.64 -8.40 -4.34
CA VAL A 740 -21.11 -8.34 -4.39
C VAL A 740 -21.62 -8.87 -5.72
N LYS A 741 -21.06 -8.38 -6.82
CA LYS A 741 -21.43 -8.75 -8.18
C LYS A 741 -21.23 -10.24 -8.46
N ARG A 742 -20.09 -10.81 -8.06
CA ARG A 742 -19.81 -12.25 -8.22
C ARG A 742 -20.79 -13.12 -7.46
N GLU A 743 -21.11 -12.73 -6.22
CA GLU A 743 -22.05 -13.50 -5.40
C GLU A 743 -23.47 -13.43 -5.99
N VAL A 744 -23.89 -12.25 -6.45
CA VAL A 744 -25.18 -12.07 -7.14
C VAL A 744 -25.25 -12.94 -8.39
N LEU A 745 -24.22 -12.93 -9.25
CA LEU A 745 -24.18 -13.82 -10.42
C LEU A 745 -24.21 -15.30 -10.03
N THR A 746 -23.55 -15.67 -8.92
CA THR A 746 -23.57 -17.04 -8.39
C THR A 746 -24.98 -17.47 -7.98
N ILE A 747 -25.68 -16.62 -7.21
CA ILE A 747 -27.09 -16.82 -6.81
C ILE A 747 -27.99 -17.03 -8.04
N LEU A 748 -27.83 -16.19 -9.07
CA LEU A 748 -28.59 -16.29 -10.31
C LEU A 748 -28.24 -17.55 -11.11
N SER A 749 -26.96 -17.93 -11.15
CA SER A 749 -26.48 -19.13 -11.88
C SER A 749 -26.96 -20.44 -11.25
N GLU A 750 -27.08 -20.48 -9.93
CA GLU A 750 -27.59 -21.62 -9.17
C GLU A 750 -29.12 -21.69 -9.18
N GLY A 751 -29.79 -20.66 -9.70
CA GLY A 751 -31.25 -20.55 -9.71
C GLY A 751 -31.85 -20.36 -8.32
N VAL A 752 -31.09 -19.83 -7.38
CA VAL A 752 -31.54 -19.59 -5.99
C VAL A 752 -32.58 -18.47 -5.93
N SER A 753 -32.49 -17.47 -6.82
CA SER A 753 -33.44 -16.36 -6.94
C SER A 753 -33.31 -15.69 -8.33
N VAL A 754 -34.11 -14.66 -8.61
CA VAL A 754 -34.14 -13.88 -9.86
C VAL A 754 -33.66 -12.44 -9.64
N PRO A 755 -33.22 -11.71 -10.69
CA PRO A 755 -32.67 -10.36 -10.55
C PRO A 755 -33.56 -9.38 -9.78
N GLU A 756 -34.88 -9.45 -9.99
CA GLU A 756 -35.88 -8.60 -9.33
C GLU A 756 -35.92 -8.81 -7.81
N GLU A 757 -35.82 -10.05 -7.34
CA GLU A 757 -35.88 -10.40 -5.93
C GLU A 757 -34.58 -10.03 -5.21
N VAL A 758 -33.43 -10.29 -5.84
CA VAL A 758 -32.11 -9.93 -5.30
C VAL A 758 -32.00 -8.42 -5.12
N ASP A 759 -32.40 -7.63 -6.11
CA ASP A 759 -32.35 -6.17 -6.03
C ASP A 759 -33.36 -5.61 -5.03
N ALA A 760 -34.57 -6.21 -4.93
CA ALA A 760 -35.57 -5.81 -3.94
C ALA A 760 -35.10 -6.09 -2.50
N MET A 761 -34.50 -7.26 -2.25
CA MET A 761 -33.92 -7.58 -0.95
C MET A 761 -32.74 -6.67 -0.60
N TRP A 762 -31.87 -6.38 -1.58
CA TRP A 762 -30.73 -5.48 -1.38
C TRP A 762 -31.18 -4.06 -1.01
N GLU A 763 -32.20 -3.55 -1.69
CA GLU A 763 -32.79 -2.24 -1.45
C GLU A 763 -33.43 -2.13 -0.04
N GLU A 764 -34.11 -3.19 0.41
CA GLU A 764 -34.70 -3.23 1.76
C GLU A 764 -33.63 -3.33 2.87
N MET A 765 -32.59 -4.15 2.65
CA MET A 765 -31.61 -4.49 3.71
C MET A 765 -30.50 -3.47 3.90
N PHE A 766 -30.00 -2.84 2.82
CA PHE A 766 -28.77 -2.06 2.90
C PHE A 766 -28.98 -0.55 2.74
N ILE A 767 -29.71 -0.08 1.72
CA ILE A 767 -29.93 1.36 1.50
C ILE A 767 -31.23 1.60 0.71
N THR A 768 -32.10 2.47 1.23
CA THR A 768 -33.19 3.10 0.48
C THR A 768 -32.63 4.01 -0.62
N GLY A 769 -32.36 3.43 -1.79
CA GLY A 769 -32.49 4.10 -3.09
C GLY A 769 -31.26 4.73 -3.74
N ARG A 770 -30.08 4.08 -3.83
CA ARG A 770 -29.03 4.61 -4.74
C ARG A 770 -28.34 3.63 -5.69
N VAL A 771 -28.10 2.36 -5.33
CA VAL A 771 -27.46 1.40 -6.25
C VAL A 771 -27.93 -0.03 -5.96
N LYS A 772 -28.59 -0.67 -6.94
CA LYS A 772 -29.03 -2.06 -6.87
C LYS A 772 -28.15 -2.94 -7.74
N PRO A 773 -27.74 -4.14 -7.28
CA PRO A 773 -26.64 -4.85 -7.92
C PRO A 773 -26.94 -5.36 -9.34
N CYS A 774 -28.12 -5.90 -9.60
CA CYS A 774 -28.50 -6.37 -10.94
C CYS A 774 -28.74 -5.19 -11.89
N GLU A 775 -29.44 -4.15 -11.41
CA GLU A 775 -29.72 -2.95 -12.20
C GLU A 775 -28.43 -2.21 -12.58
N MET A 776 -27.46 -2.15 -11.66
CA MET A 776 -26.15 -1.59 -11.92
C MET A 776 -25.38 -2.39 -12.99
N MET A 777 -25.45 -3.72 -12.97
CA MET A 777 -24.84 -4.56 -14.02
C MET A 777 -25.44 -4.30 -15.39
N ASP A 778 -26.77 -4.20 -15.49
CA ASP A 778 -27.45 -3.90 -16.75
C ASP A 778 -27.13 -2.49 -17.27
N ASN A 779 -27.03 -1.50 -16.38
CA ASN A 779 -26.65 -0.14 -16.74
C ASN A 779 -25.19 0.00 -17.18
N VAL A 780 -24.27 -0.75 -16.57
CA VAL A 780 -22.87 -0.84 -17.01
C VAL A 780 -22.76 -1.57 -18.36
N GLY A 781 -23.66 -2.52 -18.60
CA GLY A 781 -23.70 -3.40 -19.75
C GLY A 781 -22.99 -4.72 -19.48
N LEU A 782 -23.69 -5.82 -19.76
CA LEU A 782 -23.23 -7.17 -19.40
C LEU A 782 -21.94 -7.59 -20.12
N ASP A 783 -21.68 -7.03 -21.30
CA ASP A 783 -20.42 -7.19 -22.04
C ASP A 783 -19.22 -6.65 -21.26
N THR A 784 -19.38 -5.45 -20.71
CA THR A 784 -18.36 -4.78 -19.90
C THR A 784 -18.20 -5.48 -18.56
N VAL A 785 -19.29 -5.94 -17.96
CA VAL A 785 -19.25 -6.76 -16.74
C VAL A 785 -18.44 -8.03 -16.96
N ALA A 786 -18.68 -8.76 -18.05
CA ALA A 786 -17.97 -9.99 -18.37
C ALA A 786 -16.47 -9.74 -18.65
N PHE A 787 -16.14 -8.67 -19.38
CA PHE A 787 -14.74 -8.30 -19.63
C PHE A 787 -13.98 -8.01 -18.33
N ILE A 788 -14.58 -7.27 -17.41
CA ILE A 788 -13.98 -6.95 -16.09
C ILE A 788 -13.80 -8.22 -15.25
N GLU A 789 -14.81 -9.10 -15.20
CA GLU A 789 -14.70 -10.35 -14.43
C GLU A 789 -13.66 -11.30 -15.01
N GLN A 790 -13.51 -11.36 -16.34
CA GLN A 790 -12.48 -12.16 -17.00
C GLN A 790 -11.07 -11.75 -16.55
N HIS A 791 -10.83 -10.46 -16.38
CA HIS A 791 -9.57 -9.94 -15.85
C HIS A 791 -9.35 -10.39 -14.39
N TYR A 792 -10.37 -10.26 -13.52
CA TYR A 792 -10.27 -10.72 -12.13
C TYR A 792 -10.08 -12.23 -11.99
N ILE A 793 -10.69 -13.04 -12.88
CA ILE A 793 -10.50 -14.49 -12.93
C ILE A 793 -9.03 -14.82 -13.20
N HIS A 794 -8.43 -14.20 -14.22
CA HIS A 794 -7.03 -14.44 -14.58
C HIS A 794 -6.08 -14.02 -13.45
N GLU A 795 -6.32 -12.86 -12.84
CA GLU A 795 -5.43 -12.33 -11.82
C GLU A 795 -5.55 -13.08 -10.48
N ARG A 796 -6.75 -13.55 -10.11
CA ARG A 796 -7.03 -14.09 -8.76
C ARG A 796 -7.28 -15.59 -8.71
N GLY A 797 -7.27 -16.28 -9.85
CA GLY A 797 -7.54 -17.72 -9.93
C GLY A 797 -8.98 -18.07 -9.53
N LEU A 798 -9.95 -17.21 -9.85
CA LEU A 798 -11.36 -17.43 -9.53
C LEU A 798 -12.04 -18.33 -10.59
N PRO A 799 -13.07 -19.11 -10.23
CA PRO A 799 -13.79 -19.93 -11.19
C PRO A 799 -14.71 -19.09 -12.10
N ALA A 800 -14.73 -19.41 -13.39
CA ALA A 800 -15.50 -18.69 -14.41
C ALA A 800 -16.94 -19.21 -14.61
N ASP A 801 -17.20 -20.45 -14.17
CA ASP A 801 -18.40 -21.24 -14.46
C ASP A 801 -19.71 -20.53 -14.06
N LYS A 802 -19.73 -19.93 -12.87
CA LYS A 802 -20.92 -19.26 -12.29
C LYS A 802 -21.01 -17.77 -12.60
N THR A 803 -20.05 -17.20 -13.33
CA THR A 803 -19.98 -15.76 -13.60
C THR A 803 -19.92 -15.47 -15.10
N VAL A 804 -18.72 -15.42 -15.68
CA VAL A 804 -18.51 -15.07 -17.09
C VAL A 804 -19.13 -16.12 -18.01
N ASP A 805 -18.98 -17.40 -17.71
CA ASP A 805 -19.54 -18.47 -18.54
C ASP A 805 -21.08 -18.45 -18.48
N TYR A 806 -21.63 -18.19 -17.29
CA TYR A 806 -23.07 -18.00 -17.09
C TYR A 806 -23.60 -16.79 -17.88
N LEU A 807 -22.96 -15.63 -17.77
CA LEU A 807 -23.37 -14.42 -18.51
C LEU A 807 -23.27 -14.63 -20.02
N THR A 808 -22.19 -15.27 -20.48
CA THR A 808 -21.95 -15.54 -21.90
C THR A 808 -23.05 -16.41 -22.48
N LYS A 809 -23.27 -17.57 -21.88
CA LYS A 809 -24.24 -18.56 -22.35
C LYS A 809 -25.69 -18.07 -22.28
N ASN A 810 -26.06 -17.33 -21.24
CA ASN A 810 -27.46 -16.98 -20.97
C ASN A 810 -27.87 -15.60 -21.48
N TYR A 811 -26.91 -14.69 -21.75
CA TYR A 811 -27.21 -13.32 -22.17
C TYR A 811 -26.37 -12.87 -23.37
N LEU A 812 -25.03 -12.93 -23.30
CA LEU A 812 -24.16 -12.32 -24.32
C LEU A 812 -24.25 -13.01 -25.69
N ASP A 813 -24.29 -14.35 -25.72
CA ASP A 813 -24.46 -15.13 -26.97
C ASP A 813 -25.80 -14.84 -27.66
N GLN A 814 -26.77 -14.30 -26.91
CA GLN A 814 -28.09 -13.89 -27.40
C GLN A 814 -28.16 -12.39 -27.73
N GLY A 815 -27.05 -11.65 -27.60
CA GLY A 815 -26.99 -10.20 -27.82
C GLY A 815 -27.67 -9.35 -26.74
N LYS A 816 -27.94 -9.90 -25.56
CA LYS A 816 -28.55 -9.18 -24.43
C LYS A 816 -27.45 -8.51 -23.59
N LEU A 817 -27.34 -7.20 -23.73
CA LEU A 817 -26.27 -6.37 -23.14
C LEU A 817 -26.76 -5.46 -22.00
N GLY A 818 -27.95 -5.68 -21.46
CA GLY A 818 -28.57 -4.76 -20.51
C GLY A 818 -29.07 -3.49 -21.19
N SER A 819 -28.96 -2.36 -20.49
CA SER A 819 -29.43 -1.04 -20.94
C SER A 819 -28.72 -0.52 -22.21
N LYS A 820 -27.64 -1.16 -22.64
CA LYS A 820 -26.93 -0.83 -23.90
C LYS A 820 -27.64 -1.31 -25.16
N CYS A 821 -28.64 -2.18 -25.05
CA CYS A 821 -29.32 -2.74 -26.21
C CYS A 821 -30.83 -2.86 -25.98
N PRO A 822 -31.65 -2.82 -27.06
CA PRO A 822 -33.10 -2.95 -26.95
C PRO A 822 -33.58 -4.36 -26.59
N LEU A 823 -32.68 -5.36 -26.52
CA LEU A 823 -33.00 -6.73 -26.13
C LEU A 823 -32.99 -6.94 -24.60
N GLY A 824 -32.59 -5.93 -23.82
CA GLY A 824 -32.45 -6.02 -22.36
C GLY A 824 -31.21 -6.79 -21.92
N GLY A 825 -31.20 -7.22 -20.66
CA GLY A 825 -30.11 -7.95 -20.01
C GLY A 825 -30.63 -8.89 -18.94
N LEU A 826 -30.17 -8.72 -17.70
CA LEU A 826 -30.73 -9.37 -16.52
C LEU A 826 -32.21 -9.03 -16.37
N PHE A 827 -32.60 -7.79 -16.72
CA PHE A 827 -34.00 -7.38 -16.83
C PHE A 827 -34.51 -7.43 -18.29
N PRO A 828 -35.80 -7.71 -18.51
CA PRO A 828 -36.41 -7.64 -19.83
C PRO A 828 -36.36 -6.22 -20.41
N PRO A 829 -36.49 -6.06 -21.75
CA PRO A 829 -36.60 -4.75 -22.39
C PRO A 829 -37.69 -3.92 -21.69
N ALA A 830 -37.37 -2.68 -21.32
CA ALA A 830 -38.34 -1.78 -20.72
C ALA A 830 -39.61 -1.74 -21.60
N SER A 831 -40.77 -2.06 -21.01
CA SER A 831 -42.04 -1.99 -21.72
C SER A 831 -42.25 -0.56 -22.20
N THR A 832 -42.41 -0.39 -23.51
CA THR A 832 -42.86 0.87 -24.10
C THR A 832 -44.30 1.13 -23.63
N THR A 833 -44.44 1.73 -22.45
CA THR A 833 -45.67 2.36 -22.03
C THR A 833 -45.82 3.65 -22.83
N THR A 834 -46.92 3.69 -23.56
CA THR A 834 -47.31 4.75 -24.49
C THR A 834 -47.32 6.12 -23.82
N ASN A 835 -46.54 7.04 -24.41
CA ASN A 835 -46.59 8.47 -24.18
C ASN A 835 -48.04 9.00 -24.23
N THR A 836 -48.54 9.49 -23.10
CA THR A 836 -49.55 10.54 -23.05
C THR A 836 -48.93 11.72 -22.28
N ASN A 837 -48.98 12.91 -22.89
CA ASN A 837 -48.35 14.16 -22.43
C ASN A 837 -49.01 14.72 -21.14
N LYS A 838 -49.04 13.98 -20.03
CA LYS A 838 -49.54 14.49 -18.75
C LYS A 838 -48.46 15.28 -18.03
N ARG A 839 -48.86 16.40 -17.42
CA ARG A 839 -47.94 17.32 -16.71
C ARG A 839 -48.42 17.44 -15.27
N LEU A 840 -47.50 17.39 -14.33
CA LEU A 840 -47.77 17.61 -12.91
C LEU A 840 -47.32 19.01 -12.53
N LEU A 841 -48.14 19.72 -11.78
CA LEU A 841 -47.75 20.96 -11.13
C LEU A 841 -47.59 20.71 -9.63
N VAL A 842 -46.43 21.09 -9.09
CA VAL A 842 -46.04 20.82 -7.70
C VAL A 842 -45.57 22.11 -7.04
N LEU A 843 -46.00 22.33 -5.80
CA LEU A 843 -45.57 23.46 -4.99
C LEU A 843 -44.36 23.08 -4.15
N ASP A 844 -43.30 23.88 -4.23
CA ASP A 844 -42.20 23.88 -3.26
C ASP A 844 -42.44 25.02 -2.27
N ILE A 845 -42.61 24.66 -1.00
CA ILE A 845 -42.92 25.61 0.06
C ILE A 845 -41.73 26.55 0.37
N GLY A 846 -40.50 26.18 -0.02
CA GLY A 846 -39.29 26.99 0.16
C GLY A 846 -38.62 26.90 1.53
N LEU A 847 -39.12 26.06 2.44
CA LEU A 847 -38.60 25.88 3.81
C LEU A 847 -37.24 25.18 3.88
N ALA A 848 -36.88 24.40 2.86
CA ALA A 848 -35.60 23.67 2.80
C ALA A 848 -34.45 24.48 2.18
N SER A 849 -34.70 25.72 1.72
CA SER A 849 -33.68 26.58 1.14
C SER A 849 -32.75 27.19 2.21
N SER A 850 -31.45 27.33 1.93
CA SER A 850 -30.49 27.97 2.84
C SER A 850 -30.83 29.45 3.16
N THR A 851 -31.62 30.09 2.32
CA THR A 851 -32.20 31.44 2.53
C THR A 851 -33.34 31.47 3.54
N ALA A 852 -34.03 30.35 3.80
CA ALA A 852 -35.11 30.28 4.78
C ALA A 852 -34.62 30.38 6.24
N ALA A 853 -33.33 30.12 6.48
CA ALA A 853 -32.71 30.22 7.81
C ALA A 853 -32.64 31.67 8.36
N SER A 854 -32.90 32.71 7.53
CA SER A 854 -32.83 34.10 7.97
C SER A 854 -34.17 34.77 8.34
N SER A 855 -35.32 34.36 7.77
CA SER A 855 -36.66 34.83 8.20
C SER A 855 -37.81 34.14 7.44
N ILE A 856 -38.85 33.67 8.14
CA ILE A 856 -40.09 33.10 7.58
C ILE A 856 -40.87 34.11 6.70
N SER A 857 -40.57 35.40 6.79
CA SER A 857 -41.22 36.46 5.99
C SER A 857 -40.65 36.65 4.58
N THR A 858 -39.57 35.94 4.21
CA THR A 858 -38.95 36.08 2.89
C THR A 858 -39.55 35.08 1.90
N PRO A 859 -40.13 35.50 0.76
CA PRO A 859 -40.70 34.59 -0.23
C PRO A 859 -39.61 33.74 -0.90
N ALA A 860 -39.61 32.43 -0.64
CA ALA A 860 -38.63 31.48 -1.18
C ALA A 860 -39.27 30.27 -1.88
N GLY A 861 -40.60 30.19 -1.91
CA GLY A 861 -41.33 29.08 -2.51
C GLY A 861 -41.43 29.19 -4.04
N HIS A 862 -41.71 28.05 -4.67
CA HIS A 862 -41.78 27.90 -6.12
C HIS A 862 -43.03 27.12 -6.54
N ILE A 863 -43.50 27.38 -7.77
CA ILE A 863 -44.40 26.48 -8.48
C ILE A 863 -43.61 25.81 -9.58
N LEU A 864 -43.64 24.49 -9.61
CA LEU A 864 -42.85 23.65 -10.49
C LEU A 864 -43.76 22.87 -11.42
N SER A 865 -43.22 22.56 -12.59
CA SER A 865 -43.83 21.71 -13.59
C SER A 865 -42.95 20.50 -13.81
N LEU A 866 -43.51 19.31 -13.62
CA LEU A 866 -42.87 18.03 -13.86
C LEU A 866 -43.58 17.31 -15.01
N THR A 867 -42.83 16.89 -16.02
CA THR A 867 -43.34 15.97 -17.05
C THR A 867 -42.77 14.60 -16.75
N PRO A 868 -43.56 13.63 -16.26
CA PRO A 868 -43.06 12.31 -15.91
C PRO A 868 -42.48 11.65 -17.17
N THR A 869 -41.17 11.47 -17.25
CA THR A 869 -40.52 10.68 -18.31
C THR A 869 -39.80 9.48 -17.70
N PRO A 870 -39.64 8.37 -18.43
CA PRO A 870 -39.04 7.15 -17.88
C PRO A 870 -37.59 7.32 -17.39
N ASN A 871 -36.84 8.30 -17.92
CA ASN A 871 -35.38 8.34 -17.77
C ASN A 871 -34.81 9.64 -17.17
N ASN A 872 -35.58 10.73 -17.03
CA ASN A 872 -35.14 11.95 -16.33
C ASN A 872 -36.29 12.96 -16.15
N THR A 873 -36.95 12.99 -14.99
CA THR A 873 -37.95 14.03 -14.70
C THR A 873 -37.23 15.25 -14.11
N GLN A 874 -36.94 16.27 -14.92
CA GLN A 874 -36.44 17.56 -14.42
C GLN A 874 -37.59 18.55 -14.19
N PRO A 875 -37.76 19.13 -12.99
CA PRO A 875 -38.75 20.17 -12.75
C PRO A 875 -38.36 21.46 -13.46
N GLN A 876 -39.31 22.02 -14.19
CA GLN A 876 -39.25 23.38 -14.67
C GLN A 876 -39.90 24.32 -13.64
N THR A 877 -39.15 25.29 -13.14
CA THR A 877 -39.73 26.35 -12.31
C THR A 877 -40.60 27.28 -13.16
N LEU A 878 -41.89 27.37 -12.84
CA LEU A 878 -42.84 28.28 -13.49
C LEU A 878 -42.93 29.62 -12.80
N LEU A 879 -43.00 29.60 -11.47
CA LEU A 879 -43.11 30.79 -10.63
C LEU A 879 -42.13 30.68 -9.47
N THR A 880 -41.46 31.79 -9.17
CA THR A 880 -40.52 31.94 -8.05
C THR A 880 -41.09 32.90 -7.01
N ASN A 881 -40.41 33.01 -5.86
CA ASN A 881 -40.70 34.00 -4.82
C ASN A 881 -42.14 33.95 -4.28
N GLN A 882 -42.69 32.74 -4.14
CA GLN A 882 -43.98 32.53 -3.49
C GLN A 882 -43.80 32.49 -1.97
N LEU A 883 -44.75 33.08 -1.23
CA LEU A 883 -44.68 33.12 0.23
C LEU A 883 -45.39 31.89 0.81
N LEU A 884 -44.61 30.83 1.03
CA LEU A 884 -45.05 29.54 1.57
C LEU A 884 -46.30 28.98 0.83
N PRO A 885 -46.19 28.63 -0.46
CA PRO A 885 -47.30 28.05 -1.21
C PRO A 885 -47.70 26.67 -0.66
N ASP A 886 -49.00 26.36 -0.59
CA ASP A 886 -49.50 25.15 0.10
C ASP A 886 -50.48 24.30 -0.71
N GLY A 887 -51.55 24.88 -1.25
CA GLY A 887 -52.53 24.17 -2.08
C GLY A 887 -52.58 24.67 -3.51
N ILE A 888 -52.85 23.77 -4.48
CA ILE A 888 -52.97 24.10 -5.91
C ILE A 888 -54.11 23.31 -6.56
N THR A 889 -54.82 23.96 -7.48
CA THR A 889 -55.82 23.31 -8.34
C THR A 889 -55.79 23.89 -9.76
N PHE A 890 -56.43 23.22 -10.71
CA PHE A 890 -56.47 23.58 -12.12
C PHE A 890 -57.91 23.60 -12.65
N SER A 891 -58.22 24.60 -13.47
CA SER A 891 -59.49 24.75 -14.17
C SER A 891 -59.29 24.47 -15.67
N PRO A 892 -59.77 23.32 -16.19
CA PRO A 892 -59.70 23.02 -17.62
C PRO A 892 -60.49 24.01 -18.49
N THR A 893 -61.58 24.55 -17.97
CA THR A 893 -62.49 25.49 -18.65
C THR A 893 -61.86 26.86 -18.89
N THR A 894 -61.09 27.36 -17.91
CA THR A 894 -60.41 28.66 -18.02
C THR A 894 -58.93 28.53 -18.41
N ASN A 895 -58.40 27.31 -18.39
CA ASN A 895 -56.99 26.98 -18.59
C ASN A 895 -56.06 27.74 -17.62
N ARG A 896 -56.49 27.86 -16.35
CA ARG A 896 -55.77 28.57 -15.29
C ARG A 896 -55.51 27.68 -14.09
N ILE A 897 -54.40 27.95 -13.43
CA ILE A 897 -54.04 27.35 -12.14
C ILE A 897 -54.36 28.34 -11.04
N TYR A 898 -54.75 27.81 -9.89
CA TYR A 898 -55.10 28.56 -8.69
C TYR A 898 -54.32 27.97 -7.53
N TRP A 899 -53.64 28.81 -6.75
CA TRP A 899 -52.87 28.33 -5.60
C TRP A 899 -52.97 29.27 -4.41
N THR A 900 -52.77 28.70 -3.22
CA THR A 900 -52.76 29.41 -1.95
C THR A 900 -51.33 29.71 -1.53
N CYS A 901 -51.13 30.88 -0.92
CA CYS A 901 -49.89 31.29 -0.26
C CYS A 901 -50.22 31.57 1.21
N MET A 902 -49.60 30.83 2.12
CA MET A 902 -49.96 30.84 3.54
C MET A 902 -49.76 32.19 4.24
N GLY A 903 -48.87 33.04 3.73
CA GLY A 903 -48.43 34.20 4.51
C GLY A 903 -47.58 33.78 5.71
N VAL A 904 -47.44 34.67 6.68
CA VAL A 904 -46.76 34.36 7.94
C VAL A 904 -47.79 33.75 8.90
N PRO A 905 -47.57 32.54 9.45
CA PRO A 905 -48.53 31.90 10.35
C PRO A 905 -48.96 32.82 11.51
N ASN A 906 -50.27 32.86 11.79
CA ASN A 906 -50.95 33.75 12.75
C ASN A 906 -51.00 35.24 12.35
N HIS A 907 -50.49 35.61 11.19
CA HIS A 907 -50.65 36.95 10.63
C HIS A 907 -51.71 36.92 9.51
N PRO A 908 -52.67 37.87 9.48
CA PRO A 908 -53.65 37.93 8.41
C PRO A 908 -53.02 38.50 7.13
N ASP A 909 -52.13 37.75 6.48
CA ASP A 909 -51.49 38.14 5.23
C ASP A 909 -51.48 37.01 4.17
N GLY A 910 -52.26 35.96 4.40
CA GLY A 910 -52.53 34.90 3.43
C GLY A 910 -53.23 35.42 2.16
N ALA A 911 -52.94 34.79 1.03
CA ALA A 911 -53.44 35.21 -0.28
C ALA A 911 -53.69 34.02 -1.21
N ILE A 912 -54.54 34.23 -2.23
CA ILE A 912 -54.80 33.27 -3.32
C ILE A 912 -54.50 33.95 -4.64
N TYR A 913 -53.78 33.24 -5.51
CA TYR A 913 -53.37 33.74 -6.83
C TYR A 913 -53.86 32.82 -7.94
N SER A 914 -53.93 33.36 -9.15
CA SER A 914 -54.13 32.56 -10.37
C SER A 914 -53.15 32.96 -11.46
N SER A 915 -52.84 32.04 -12.37
CA SER A 915 -52.01 32.28 -13.56
C SER A 915 -52.40 31.32 -14.68
N THR A 916 -51.92 31.58 -15.89
CA THR A 916 -51.96 30.60 -16.99
C THR A 916 -51.00 29.44 -16.71
N LEU A 917 -51.16 28.30 -17.38
CA LEU A 917 -50.32 27.09 -17.19
C LEU A 917 -48.80 27.31 -17.42
N ASP A 918 -48.41 28.38 -18.11
CA ASP A 918 -47.01 28.75 -18.34
C ASP A 918 -46.47 29.76 -17.29
N GLY A 919 -47.25 30.04 -16.24
CA GLY A 919 -46.88 30.96 -15.17
C GLY A 919 -47.04 32.44 -15.52
N LYS A 920 -47.79 32.77 -16.59
CA LYS A 920 -48.04 34.16 -17.01
C LYS A 920 -49.41 34.67 -16.56
N ASP A 921 -49.68 35.97 -16.79
CA ASP A 921 -50.94 36.63 -16.41
C ASP A 921 -51.33 36.37 -14.95
N ILE A 922 -50.40 36.61 -14.02
CA ILE A 922 -50.62 36.39 -12.59
C ILE A 922 -51.64 37.40 -12.07
N ARG A 923 -52.70 36.91 -11.40
CA ARG A 923 -53.74 37.74 -10.78
C ARG A 923 -53.84 37.40 -9.29
N SER A 924 -53.89 38.43 -8.46
CA SER A 924 -54.25 38.30 -7.05
C SER A 924 -55.76 38.10 -6.96
N LEU A 925 -56.19 36.87 -6.69
CA LEU A 925 -57.61 36.52 -6.58
C LEU A 925 -58.20 37.03 -5.28
N LEU A 926 -57.52 36.71 -4.17
CA LEU A 926 -57.79 37.25 -2.84
C LEU A 926 -56.48 37.84 -2.32
N PRO A 927 -56.39 39.17 -2.16
CA PRO A 927 -55.15 39.83 -1.76
C PRO A 927 -54.78 39.54 -0.30
N LYS A 928 -53.52 39.81 0.03
CA LYS A 928 -53.01 39.74 1.41
C LYS A 928 -53.91 40.56 2.34
N GLY A 929 -54.28 40.01 3.49
CA GLY A 929 -55.21 40.65 4.43
C GLY A 929 -56.61 40.07 4.41
N THR A 930 -56.99 39.34 3.35
CA THR A 930 -58.32 38.71 3.27
C THR A 930 -58.41 37.42 4.09
N LEU A 931 -57.33 36.64 4.16
CA LEU A 931 -57.27 35.34 4.83
C LEU A 931 -56.10 35.29 5.82
N ASN A 932 -56.14 34.36 6.76
CA ASN A 932 -55.06 34.15 7.72
C ASN A 932 -53.97 33.27 7.14
N THR A 933 -54.23 31.97 7.02
CA THR A 933 -53.27 30.97 6.53
C THR A 933 -54.01 30.00 5.61
N PRO A 934 -54.25 30.40 4.34
CA PRO A 934 -54.95 29.56 3.39
C PRO A 934 -54.14 28.29 3.10
N LYS A 935 -54.85 27.17 3.03
CA LYS A 935 -54.32 25.81 2.88
C LYS A 935 -54.80 25.18 1.59
N GLN A 936 -55.19 23.91 1.60
CA GLN A 936 -55.58 23.22 0.38
C GLN A 936 -56.78 23.89 -0.29
N ILE A 937 -56.80 23.83 -1.62
CA ILE A 937 -57.80 24.44 -2.51
C ILE A 937 -58.24 23.42 -3.55
N THR A 938 -59.54 23.36 -3.81
CA THR A 938 -60.12 22.54 -4.88
C THR A 938 -61.10 23.33 -5.72
N LEU A 939 -61.45 22.80 -6.89
CA LEU A 939 -62.40 23.37 -7.83
C LEU A 939 -63.63 22.46 -7.93
N ASP A 940 -64.83 23.02 -7.76
CA ASP A 940 -66.04 22.37 -8.24
C ASP A 940 -66.16 22.56 -9.76
N PRO A 941 -66.02 21.49 -10.57
CA PRO A 941 -66.11 21.62 -12.02
C PRO A 941 -67.51 22.00 -12.52
N THR A 942 -68.56 21.78 -11.71
CA THR A 942 -69.95 22.02 -12.10
C THR A 942 -70.33 23.49 -11.94
N THR A 943 -70.02 24.06 -10.78
CA THR A 943 -70.36 25.47 -10.46
C THR A 943 -69.25 26.44 -10.84
N GLN A 944 -68.05 25.96 -11.14
CA GLN A 944 -66.85 26.78 -11.38
C GLN A 944 -66.54 27.68 -10.16
N GLN A 945 -66.62 27.10 -8.96
CA GLN A 945 -66.29 27.78 -7.71
C GLN A 945 -65.10 27.11 -7.03
N LEU A 946 -64.24 27.92 -6.42
CA LEU A 946 -63.09 27.46 -5.64
C LEU A 946 -63.49 27.28 -4.19
N TYR A 947 -63.04 26.19 -3.60
CA TYR A 947 -63.22 25.87 -2.18
C TYR A 947 -61.85 25.73 -1.53
N PHE A 948 -61.62 26.38 -0.39
CA PHE A 948 -60.33 26.33 0.29
C PHE A 948 -60.46 26.46 1.81
N CYS A 949 -59.48 25.93 2.51
CA CYS A 949 -59.38 26.01 3.96
C CYS A 949 -58.51 27.19 4.40
N ASP A 950 -58.80 27.77 5.57
CA ASP A 950 -57.96 28.72 6.29
C ASP A 950 -57.65 28.15 7.69
N ARG A 951 -56.39 27.83 7.94
CA ARG A 951 -55.95 27.06 9.13
C ARG A 951 -56.16 27.86 10.40
N GLU A 952 -55.43 28.95 10.58
CA GLU A 952 -55.53 29.86 11.73
C GLU A 952 -56.84 30.69 11.69
N GLY A 953 -57.48 30.77 10.53
CA GLY A 953 -58.86 31.25 10.41
C GLY A 953 -59.91 30.22 10.87
N CYS A 954 -59.55 28.96 11.09
CA CYS A 954 -60.46 27.87 11.45
C CYS A 954 -61.74 27.85 10.59
N SER A 955 -61.57 28.08 9.28
CA SER A 955 -62.69 28.33 8.37
C SER A 955 -62.52 27.60 7.04
N VAL A 956 -63.65 27.34 6.38
CA VAL A 956 -63.73 26.83 5.00
C VAL A 956 -64.47 27.87 4.19
N TYR A 957 -63.91 28.26 3.04
CA TYR A 957 -64.46 29.30 2.19
C TYR A 957 -64.79 28.77 0.79
N ARG A 958 -65.70 29.48 0.13
CA ARG A 958 -66.01 29.34 -1.28
C ARG A 958 -66.01 30.70 -1.96
N CYS A 959 -65.47 30.79 -3.18
CA CYS A 959 -65.60 31.98 -4.04
C CYS A 959 -65.68 31.59 -5.53
N ASN A 960 -66.05 32.54 -6.38
CA ASN A 960 -66.00 32.38 -7.83
C ASN A 960 -64.54 32.38 -8.34
N LEU A 961 -64.31 31.92 -9.58
CA LEU A 961 -62.98 31.90 -10.22
C LEU A 961 -62.29 33.28 -10.36
N ASP A 962 -63.02 34.38 -10.15
CA ASP A 962 -62.50 35.75 -10.15
C ASP A 962 -62.35 36.36 -8.74
N GLY A 963 -62.65 35.59 -7.70
CA GLY A 963 -62.53 35.98 -6.29
C GLY A 963 -63.78 36.64 -5.72
N SER A 964 -64.79 36.89 -6.57
CA SER A 964 -66.08 37.44 -6.12
C SER A 964 -66.89 36.40 -5.33
N ASN A 965 -67.92 36.89 -4.62
CA ASN A 965 -68.82 36.06 -3.79
C ASN A 965 -68.11 35.20 -2.74
N LEU A 966 -67.01 35.69 -2.17
CA LEU A 966 -66.34 35.03 -1.05
C LEU A 966 -67.31 34.81 0.12
N THR A 967 -67.57 33.54 0.42
CA THR A 967 -68.52 33.09 1.44
C THR A 967 -67.83 32.11 2.38
N ALA A 968 -67.93 32.32 3.70
CA ALA A 968 -67.51 31.32 4.68
C ALA A 968 -68.58 30.25 4.79
N LEU A 969 -68.23 29.00 4.49
CA LEU A 969 -69.11 27.84 4.64
C LEU A 969 -69.01 27.24 6.05
N VAL A 970 -67.83 27.35 6.66
CA VAL A 970 -67.56 26.96 8.05
C VAL A 970 -66.76 28.09 8.68
N SER A 971 -67.18 28.56 9.86
CA SER A 971 -66.47 29.59 10.61
C SER A 971 -66.47 29.29 12.11
N ARG A 972 -65.27 29.04 12.67
CA ARG A 972 -65.08 28.69 14.09
C ARG A 972 -64.36 29.76 14.90
N HIS A 973 -64.21 30.97 14.36
CA HIS A 973 -63.41 32.05 14.98
C HIS A 973 -63.81 32.39 16.44
N HIS A 974 -65.05 32.11 16.85
CA HIS A 974 -65.58 32.44 18.18
C HIS A 974 -65.15 31.48 19.31
N ARG A 975 -64.54 30.31 19.02
CA ARG A 975 -64.09 29.33 20.04
C ARG A 975 -62.71 29.63 20.66
N LYS A 976 -62.10 30.78 20.34
CA LYS A 976 -60.73 31.19 20.70
C LYS A 976 -60.38 31.32 22.20
N THR A 977 -61.27 30.99 23.13
CA THR A 977 -61.02 31.17 24.58
C THR A 977 -61.34 29.91 25.40
N LYS A 978 -60.44 28.91 25.39
CA LYS A 978 -60.25 27.95 26.52
C LYS A 978 -58.77 27.53 26.63
N GLU A 979 -58.32 27.33 27.87
CA GLU A 979 -56.92 27.18 28.31
C GLU A 979 -56.06 26.20 27.48
N ASN A 980 -54.79 26.58 27.26
CA ASN A 980 -53.67 25.79 26.73
C ASN A 980 -53.57 25.50 25.21
N GLY A 981 -54.31 26.18 24.34
CA GLY A 981 -54.09 26.15 22.87
C GLY A 981 -54.44 24.83 22.16
N ILE A 982 -54.81 23.78 22.90
CA ILE A 982 -55.20 22.47 22.37
C ILE A 982 -56.53 22.52 21.60
N SER A 983 -57.48 23.39 22.00
CA SER A 983 -58.76 23.54 21.31
C SER A 983 -58.60 24.20 19.94
N GLU A 984 -57.67 25.15 19.79
CA GLU A 984 -57.43 25.88 18.55
C GLU A 984 -56.88 24.96 17.46
N ALA A 985 -55.90 24.11 17.79
CA ALA A 985 -55.34 23.15 16.83
C ALA A 985 -56.33 22.08 16.37
N ARG A 986 -57.36 21.77 17.18
CA ARG A 986 -58.45 20.86 16.81
C ARG A 986 -59.42 21.46 15.80
N ASP A 987 -59.51 22.78 15.72
CA ASP A 987 -60.42 23.49 14.82
C ASP A 987 -59.75 23.94 13.51
N TRP A 988 -58.45 23.72 13.37
CA TRP A 988 -57.66 24.03 12.18
C TRP A 988 -58.07 23.21 10.95
N CYS A 989 -58.80 23.86 10.05
CA CYS A 989 -59.17 23.34 8.74
C CYS A 989 -57.97 23.40 7.77
N VAL A 990 -57.59 22.29 7.13
CA VAL A 990 -56.42 22.28 6.22
C VAL A 990 -56.62 21.60 4.88
N GLY A 991 -57.41 20.54 4.79
CA GLY A 991 -57.75 19.83 3.55
C GLY A 991 -59.17 20.07 3.12
N ILE A 992 -59.45 20.02 1.82
CA ILE A 992 -60.79 20.25 1.25
C ILE A 992 -60.95 19.44 -0.04
N THR A 993 -62.11 18.83 -0.23
CA THR A 993 -62.54 18.31 -1.53
C THR A 993 -64.06 18.42 -1.67
N VAL A 994 -64.59 18.35 -2.89
CA VAL A 994 -66.02 18.51 -3.20
C VAL A 994 -66.53 17.33 -4.02
N ALA A 995 -67.77 16.91 -3.73
CA ALA A 995 -68.48 15.84 -4.44
C ALA A 995 -69.88 16.35 -4.85
N PRO A 996 -70.00 17.04 -6.00
CA PRO A 996 -71.26 17.61 -6.46
C PRO A 996 -72.39 16.59 -6.68
N ARG A 997 -72.08 15.33 -7.03
CA ARG A 997 -73.10 14.27 -7.23
C ARG A 997 -73.82 13.91 -5.95
N TRP A 998 -73.14 13.99 -4.81
CA TRP A 998 -73.74 13.81 -3.49
C TRP A 998 -74.19 15.11 -2.84
N ASN A 999 -74.01 16.25 -3.52
CA ASN A 999 -74.20 17.57 -2.95
C ASN A 999 -73.38 17.76 -1.66
N LYS A 1000 -72.09 17.36 -1.63
CA LYS A 1000 -71.26 17.44 -0.43
C LYS A 1000 -69.92 18.12 -0.65
N PHE A 1001 -69.40 18.76 0.40
CA PHE A 1001 -67.98 19.07 0.55
C PHE A 1001 -67.43 18.39 1.80
N TYR A 1002 -66.13 18.06 1.77
CA TYR A 1002 -65.41 17.40 2.85
C TYR A 1002 -64.20 18.22 3.24
N TRP A 1003 -63.92 18.33 4.54
CA TRP A 1003 -62.72 19.01 5.01
C TRP A 1003 -62.05 18.25 6.15
N THR A 1004 -60.73 18.43 6.27
CA THR A 1004 -59.95 17.88 7.38
C THR A 1004 -59.80 18.92 8.47
N GLN A 1005 -59.83 18.45 9.72
CA GLN A 1005 -59.31 19.17 10.87
C GLN A 1005 -58.11 18.39 11.41
N LYS A 1006 -56.91 18.93 11.25
CA LYS A 1006 -55.67 18.16 11.45
C LYS A 1006 -55.37 17.81 12.91
N GLY A 1007 -55.86 18.60 13.86
CA GLY A 1007 -55.51 18.47 15.27
C GLY A 1007 -54.07 18.93 15.60
N PRO A 1008 -53.67 18.85 16.88
CA PRO A 1008 -52.27 19.00 17.28
C PRO A 1008 -51.39 18.00 16.54
N SER A 1009 -50.14 18.37 16.25
CA SER A 1009 -49.27 17.55 15.41
C SER A 1009 -49.09 16.15 16.00
N LYS A 1010 -49.25 15.13 15.16
CA LYS A 1010 -49.03 13.70 15.49
C LYS A 1010 -49.83 13.21 16.71
N SER A 1011 -50.96 13.85 17.02
CA SER A 1011 -51.69 13.62 18.28
C SER A 1011 -52.75 12.52 18.22
N GLY A 1012 -53.11 12.02 17.04
CA GLY A 1012 -54.22 11.07 16.90
C GLY A 1012 -55.59 11.72 17.09
N GLN A 1013 -55.69 13.05 17.02
CA GLN A 1013 -56.92 13.81 17.26
C GLN A 1013 -57.49 14.44 15.98
N GLY A 1014 -56.97 14.03 14.83
CA GLY A 1014 -57.43 14.46 13.52
C GLY A 1014 -58.83 13.93 13.18
N ARG A 1015 -59.56 14.70 12.39
CA ARG A 1015 -60.96 14.43 12.00
C ARG A 1015 -61.22 14.82 10.55
N ILE A 1016 -62.20 14.17 9.93
CA ILE A 1016 -62.73 14.55 8.61
C ILE A 1016 -64.23 14.75 8.75
N PHE A 1017 -64.73 15.85 8.21
CA PHE A 1017 -66.13 16.25 8.24
C PHE A 1017 -66.71 16.35 6.84
N CYS A 1018 -68.03 16.30 6.73
CA CYS A 1018 -68.76 16.65 5.52
C CYS A 1018 -70.01 17.50 5.81
N ALA A 1019 -70.44 18.27 4.82
CA ALA A 1019 -71.68 19.05 4.84
C ALA A 1019 -72.22 19.24 3.41
N SER A 1020 -73.46 19.69 3.27
CA SER A 1020 -74.06 19.96 1.96
C SER A 1020 -73.43 21.18 1.28
N LEU A 1021 -73.30 21.18 -0.06
CA LEU A 1021 -72.81 22.36 -0.81
C LEU A 1021 -73.80 23.54 -0.75
N ASP A 1022 -75.07 23.23 -0.43
CA ASP A 1022 -76.16 24.19 -0.27
C ASP A 1022 -76.42 24.58 1.20
N THR A 1023 -75.62 24.08 2.16
CA THR A 1023 -75.82 24.44 3.57
C THR A 1023 -75.60 25.94 3.79
N ASP A 1024 -76.42 26.55 4.65
CA ASP A 1024 -76.11 27.85 5.26
C ASP A 1024 -74.75 27.79 6.01
N PRO A 1025 -74.06 28.93 6.21
CA PRO A 1025 -72.80 28.96 6.94
C PRO A 1025 -72.88 28.25 8.30
N ILE A 1026 -72.01 27.26 8.51
CA ILE A 1026 -71.90 26.53 9.78
C ILE A 1026 -71.13 27.40 10.77
N GLU A 1027 -71.86 28.05 11.69
CA GLU A 1027 -71.32 28.95 12.70
C GLU A 1027 -71.42 28.38 14.13
N GLY A 1028 -70.46 28.73 14.99
CA GLY A 1028 -70.54 28.42 16.42
C GLY A 1028 -70.28 26.95 16.78
N ASP A 1029 -71.16 26.36 17.59
CA ASP A 1029 -71.06 24.97 18.10
C ASP A 1029 -71.69 23.93 17.16
N GLU A 1030 -72.41 24.34 16.13
CA GLU A 1030 -72.93 23.43 15.10
C GLU A 1030 -71.75 22.75 14.39
N GLU A 1031 -71.82 21.43 14.23
CA GLU A 1031 -70.79 20.67 13.51
C GLU A 1031 -71.36 20.19 12.19
N GLY A 1032 -70.56 20.28 11.12
CA GLY A 1032 -70.79 19.36 10.00
C GLY A 1032 -70.74 17.92 10.49
N GLN A 1033 -71.20 17.00 9.66
CA GLN A 1033 -71.19 15.59 10.03
C GLN A 1033 -69.73 15.11 10.09
N CYS A 1034 -69.23 14.81 11.30
CA CYS A 1034 -67.94 14.14 11.49
C CYS A 1034 -68.04 12.72 10.95
N ILE A 1035 -67.30 12.43 9.88
CA ILE A 1035 -67.35 11.12 9.21
C ILE A 1035 -66.18 10.21 9.61
N LEU A 1036 -65.04 10.78 10.01
CA LEU A 1036 -63.89 10.04 10.53
C LEU A 1036 -63.25 10.83 11.69
N SER A 1037 -62.80 10.11 12.72
CA SER A 1037 -62.14 10.69 13.89
C SER A 1037 -61.03 9.78 14.41
N GLY A 1038 -60.14 10.33 15.25
CA GLY A 1038 -59.00 9.58 15.80
C GLY A 1038 -57.85 9.39 14.80
N LEU A 1039 -57.81 10.22 13.75
CA LEU A 1039 -56.78 10.15 12.71
C LEU A 1039 -55.47 10.79 13.23
N PRO A 1040 -54.28 10.28 12.84
CA PRO A 1040 -53.00 10.81 13.32
C PRO A 1040 -52.80 12.32 13.06
N GLU A 1041 -52.80 12.74 11.78
CA GLU A 1041 -52.77 14.14 11.34
C GLU A 1041 -53.21 14.24 9.85
N PRO A 1042 -54.52 14.21 9.54
CA PRO A 1042 -55.02 14.23 8.16
C PRO A 1042 -54.82 15.61 7.52
N ILE A 1043 -54.25 15.65 6.32
CA ILE A 1043 -53.87 16.89 5.63
C ILE A 1043 -54.75 17.15 4.43
N ASP A 1044 -54.50 16.53 3.28
CA ASP A 1044 -55.16 16.83 2.00
C ASP A 1044 -56.18 15.74 1.61
N LEU A 1045 -57.16 16.07 0.78
CA LEU A 1045 -58.31 15.23 0.45
C LEU A 1045 -58.54 15.09 -1.05
N GLU A 1046 -58.90 13.88 -1.47
CA GLU A 1046 -59.43 13.62 -2.81
C GLU A 1046 -60.63 12.68 -2.76
N VAL A 1047 -61.59 12.87 -3.66
CA VAL A 1047 -62.82 12.06 -3.73
C VAL A 1047 -63.05 11.50 -5.14
N ASP A 1048 -63.32 10.20 -5.20
CA ASP A 1048 -63.71 9.49 -6.40
C ASP A 1048 -65.21 9.14 -6.31
N GLU A 1049 -66.05 10.00 -6.87
CA GLU A 1049 -67.51 9.84 -6.87
C GLU A 1049 -67.99 8.66 -7.74
N GLU A 1050 -67.19 8.22 -8.72
CA GLU A 1050 -67.57 7.08 -9.55
C GLU A 1050 -67.41 5.77 -8.80
N ARG A 1051 -66.40 5.68 -7.94
CA ARG A 1051 -66.08 4.46 -7.18
C ARG A 1051 -66.54 4.46 -5.73
N GLY A 1052 -67.08 5.57 -5.23
CA GLY A 1052 -67.55 5.64 -3.86
C GLY A 1052 -66.39 5.67 -2.87
N GLU A 1053 -65.33 6.44 -3.11
CA GLU A 1053 -64.11 6.36 -2.30
C GLU A 1053 -63.59 7.76 -1.91
N LEU A 1054 -63.26 7.92 -0.62
CA LEU A 1054 -62.61 9.11 -0.08
C LEU A 1054 -61.17 8.79 0.29
N TYR A 1055 -60.24 9.66 -0.13
CA TYR A 1055 -58.81 9.52 0.04
C TYR A 1055 -58.23 10.69 0.82
N TRP A 1056 -57.21 10.43 1.64
CA TRP A 1056 -56.47 11.50 2.30
C TRP A 1056 -55.01 11.15 2.55
N THR A 1057 -54.17 12.17 2.55
CA THR A 1057 -52.81 12.10 3.10
C THR A 1057 -52.85 12.29 4.60
N ASP A 1058 -52.04 11.53 5.32
CA ASP A 1058 -51.87 11.70 6.75
C ASP A 1058 -50.39 11.89 7.08
N ARG A 1059 -50.08 12.94 7.85
CA ARG A 1059 -48.72 13.36 8.23
C ARG A 1059 -48.30 12.87 9.61
N GLY A 1060 -49.14 12.10 10.29
CA GLY A 1060 -48.84 11.63 11.63
C GLY A 1060 -47.74 10.56 11.67
N GLU A 1061 -47.52 9.98 12.85
CA GLU A 1061 -46.53 8.92 13.03
C GLU A 1061 -46.99 7.57 12.47
N LEU A 1062 -46.02 6.73 12.11
CA LEU A 1062 -46.26 5.33 11.74
C LEU A 1062 -46.91 4.58 12.92
N PRO A 1063 -47.81 3.61 12.68
CA PRO A 1063 -48.09 2.97 11.39
C PRO A 1063 -49.26 3.57 10.60
N LEU A 1064 -49.99 4.56 11.11
CA LEU A 1064 -51.18 5.09 10.42
C LEU A 1064 -50.94 6.43 9.72
N GLY A 1065 -49.92 7.19 10.10
CA GLY A 1065 -49.50 8.41 9.41
C GLY A 1065 -48.37 8.16 8.41
N ASN A 1066 -47.90 9.25 7.79
CA ASN A 1066 -46.99 9.24 6.65
C ASN A 1066 -47.47 8.32 5.52
N SER A 1067 -48.74 8.51 5.17
CA SER A 1067 -49.52 7.55 4.40
C SER A 1067 -50.52 8.21 3.44
N LEU A 1068 -50.92 7.45 2.41
CA LEU A 1068 -52.16 7.66 1.65
C LEU A 1068 -53.18 6.65 2.17
N ASN A 1069 -54.35 7.13 2.56
CA ASN A 1069 -55.41 6.34 3.17
C ASN A 1069 -56.68 6.41 2.33
N ARG A 1070 -57.56 5.41 2.48
CA ARG A 1070 -58.84 5.32 1.80
C ARG A 1070 -59.94 4.80 2.73
N VAL A 1071 -61.16 5.30 2.55
CA VAL A 1071 -62.40 4.68 3.04
C VAL A 1071 -63.44 4.62 1.91
N LYS A 1072 -64.32 3.61 1.94
CA LYS A 1072 -65.47 3.54 1.03
C LYS A 1072 -66.64 4.36 1.56
N LEU A 1073 -67.34 5.03 0.66
CA LEU A 1073 -68.55 5.81 0.89
C LEU A 1073 -69.79 5.06 0.39
N ASP A 1074 -70.92 5.29 1.04
CA ASP A 1074 -72.25 4.84 0.63
C ASP A 1074 -72.91 5.78 -0.40
N GLU A 1075 -74.18 5.51 -0.73
CA GLU A 1075 -74.94 6.30 -1.71
C GLU A 1075 -75.21 7.74 -1.22
N GLU A 1076 -75.11 7.99 0.08
CA GLU A 1076 -75.23 9.30 0.72
C GLU A 1076 -73.88 10.03 0.88
N GLY A 1077 -72.78 9.44 0.38
CA GLY A 1077 -71.45 10.03 0.44
C GLY A 1077 -70.87 10.05 1.86
N VAL A 1078 -71.23 9.12 2.74
CA VAL A 1078 -70.61 8.93 4.06
C VAL A 1078 -69.99 7.53 4.19
N PRO A 1079 -69.03 7.30 5.11
CA PRO A 1079 -68.37 6.01 5.23
C PRO A 1079 -69.34 4.85 5.48
N VAL A 1080 -69.19 3.77 4.71
CA VAL A 1080 -70.00 2.55 4.87
C VAL A 1080 -69.82 1.97 6.27
N SER A 1081 -70.92 1.68 6.96
CA SER A 1081 -70.88 1.17 8.34
C SER A 1081 -70.07 -0.12 8.47
N GLY A 1082 -69.06 -0.11 9.35
CA GLY A 1082 -68.17 -1.26 9.59
C GLY A 1082 -66.96 -1.36 8.65
N GLU A 1083 -66.87 -0.52 7.61
CA GLU A 1083 -65.70 -0.46 6.74
C GLU A 1083 -64.50 0.12 7.50
N LYS A 1084 -63.34 -0.52 7.35
CA LYS A 1084 -62.08 -0.06 7.96
C LYS A 1084 -61.35 0.86 6.99
N VAL A 1085 -60.66 1.85 7.56
CA VAL A 1085 -59.67 2.66 6.84
C VAL A 1085 -58.56 1.74 6.30
N GLU A 1086 -58.30 1.81 4.99
CA GLU A 1086 -57.21 1.10 4.32
C GLU A 1086 -56.04 2.06 4.09
N VAL A 1087 -54.83 1.65 4.48
CA VAL A 1087 -53.59 2.37 4.17
C VAL A 1087 -53.05 1.85 2.84
N LEU A 1088 -53.15 2.67 1.78
CA LEU A 1088 -52.73 2.31 0.42
C LEU A 1088 -51.24 2.51 0.19
N VAL A 1089 -50.68 3.56 0.79
CA VAL A 1089 -49.26 3.92 0.69
C VAL A 1089 -48.70 4.17 2.07
N ARG A 1090 -47.49 3.68 2.32
CA ARG A 1090 -46.72 3.89 3.55
C ARG A 1090 -45.37 4.53 3.24
N ASN A 1091 -44.67 4.95 4.30
CA ASN A 1091 -43.30 5.47 4.24
C ASN A 1091 -43.18 6.70 3.33
N LEU A 1092 -44.12 7.65 3.46
CA LEU A 1092 -43.95 9.01 2.97
C LEU A 1092 -43.15 9.83 4.00
N ARG A 1093 -42.57 10.98 3.62
CA ARG A 1093 -41.74 11.80 4.51
C ARG A 1093 -42.43 13.12 4.84
N GLU A 1094 -43.37 13.08 5.79
CA GLU A 1094 -44.30 14.17 6.12
C GLU A 1094 -45.24 14.47 4.93
N ALA A 1095 -46.17 13.54 4.66
CA ALA A 1095 -47.11 13.60 3.53
C ALA A 1095 -48.01 14.85 3.56
N ILE A 1096 -48.15 15.52 2.41
CA ILE A 1096 -49.00 16.71 2.25
C ILE A 1096 -49.99 16.53 1.11
N GLY A 1097 -49.56 16.66 -0.15
CA GLY A 1097 -50.49 16.77 -1.27
C GLY A 1097 -50.94 15.42 -1.83
N VAL A 1098 -52.18 15.34 -2.29
CA VAL A 1098 -52.70 14.23 -3.10
C VAL A 1098 -53.48 14.76 -4.29
N SER A 1099 -53.27 14.15 -5.47
CA SER A 1099 -54.08 14.40 -6.66
C SER A 1099 -54.42 13.09 -7.35
N LEU A 1100 -55.69 12.92 -7.72
CA LEU A 1100 -56.19 11.76 -8.44
C LEU A 1100 -56.27 12.04 -9.95
N ASP A 1101 -55.53 11.28 -10.75
CA ASP A 1101 -55.72 11.23 -12.20
C ASP A 1101 -56.87 10.27 -12.54
N ARG A 1102 -58.07 10.83 -12.71
CA ARG A 1102 -59.31 10.08 -12.93
C ARG A 1102 -59.30 9.22 -14.19
N GLU A 1103 -58.52 9.59 -15.22
CA GLU A 1103 -58.43 8.80 -16.46
C GLU A 1103 -57.64 7.49 -16.26
N ASN A 1104 -56.51 7.56 -15.55
CA ASN A 1104 -55.61 6.42 -15.38
C ASN A 1104 -55.81 5.70 -14.02
N GLY A 1105 -56.52 6.33 -13.08
CA GLY A 1105 -56.65 5.85 -11.70
C GLY A 1105 -55.37 6.00 -10.86
N ASP A 1106 -54.36 6.73 -11.36
CA ASP A 1106 -53.09 6.97 -10.68
C ASP A 1106 -53.24 8.08 -9.63
N PHE A 1107 -52.54 7.93 -8.50
CA PHE A 1107 -52.43 8.96 -7.48
C PHE A 1107 -51.06 9.61 -7.52
N TYR A 1108 -51.01 10.94 -7.49
CA TYR A 1108 -49.78 11.70 -7.33
C TYR A 1108 -49.70 12.26 -5.91
N LEU A 1109 -48.56 12.04 -5.25
CA LEU A 1109 -48.36 12.36 -3.84
C LEU A 1109 -47.10 13.20 -3.66
N THR A 1110 -47.11 14.10 -2.69
CA THR A 1110 -45.98 14.97 -2.35
C THR A 1110 -45.74 14.99 -0.85
N ASP A 1111 -44.48 15.21 -0.46
CA ASP A 1111 -44.10 15.28 0.94
C ASP A 1111 -43.05 16.37 1.24
N LEU A 1112 -42.98 16.79 2.50
CA LEU A 1112 -42.01 17.82 2.92
C LEU A 1112 -40.56 17.30 2.92
N GLY A 1113 -40.34 16.00 2.77
CA GLY A 1113 -39.04 15.38 2.54
C GLY A 1113 -38.53 15.51 1.10
N GLY A 1114 -39.17 16.33 0.27
CA GLY A 1114 -38.68 16.70 -1.05
C GLY A 1114 -38.97 15.63 -2.11
N CYS A 1115 -39.99 14.79 -1.92
CA CYS A 1115 -40.34 13.74 -2.87
C CYS A 1115 -41.70 13.98 -3.56
N VAL A 1116 -41.78 13.58 -4.82
CA VAL A 1116 -43.01 13.43 -5.60
C VAL A 1116 -43.15 11.96 -5.98
N TYR A 1117 -44.30 11.35 -5.71
CA TYR A 1117 -44.56 9.95 -6.00
C TYR A 1117 -45.76 9.80 -6.94
N ARG A 1118 -45.77 8.70 -7.69
CA ARG A 1118 -46.93 8.14 -8.34
C ARG A 1118 -47.28 6.82 -7.67
N TRP A 1119 -48.52 6.63 -7.27
CA TRP A 1119 -49.02 5.32 -6.87
C TRP A 1119 -49.99 4.84 -7.95
N ASN A 1120 -49.59 3.79 -8.66
CA ASN A 1120 -50.45 3.16 -9.64
C ASN A 1120 -51.40 2.20 -8.94
N ARG A 1121 -52.70 2.40 -9.16
CA ARG A 1121 -53.75 1.65 -8.48
C ARG A 1121 -53.79 0.18 -8.90
N ASP A 1122 -53.61 -0.11 -10.19
CA ASP A 1122 -53.72 -1.46 -10.74
C ASP A 1122 -52.53 -2.34 -10.33
N GLU A 1123 -51.33 -1.78 -10.38
CA GLU A 1123 -50.09 -2.43 -9.94
C GLU A 1123 -49.91 -2.41 -8.42
N ARG A 1124 -50.72 -1.61 -7.70
CA ARG A 1124 -50.55 -1.30 -6.26
C ARG A 1124 -49.13 -0.86 -5.91
N LYS A 1125 -48.47 -0.17 -6.83
CA LYS A 1125 -47.04 0.15 -6.76
C LYS A 1125 -46.81 1.64 -6.60
N LYS A 1126 -46.09 2.02 -5.54
CA LYS A 1126 -45.54 3.37 -5.37
C LYS A 1126 -44.24 3.47 -6.17
N VAL A 1127 -44.15 4.49 -7.02
CA VAL A 1127 -42.96 4.86 -7.77
C VAL A 1127 -42.60 6.29 -7.39
N LYS A 1128 -41.33 6.54 -7.03
CA LYS A 1128 -40.85 7.90 -6.81
C LYS A 1128 -40.57 8.55 -8.17
N LEU A 1129 -41.26 9.64 -8.50
CA LEU A 1129 -41.11 10.36 -9.76
C LEU A 1129 -40.01 11.42 -9.70
N TYR A 1130 -39.84 12.06 -8.54
CA TYR A 1130 -38.88 13.12 -8.33
C TYR A 1130 -38.43 13.16 -6.86
N GLU A 1131 -37.15 13.49 -6.62
CA GLU A 1131 -36.58 13.71 -5.28
C GLU A 1131 -35.53 14.81 -5.35
N GLU A 1132 -35.59 15.76 -4.42
CA GLU A 1132 -34.57 16.78 -4.25
C GLU A 1132 -34.44 17.14 -2.76
N ASP A 1133 -33.32 16.72 -2.14
CA ASP A 1133 -33.04 16.90 -0.70
C ASP A 1133 -33.08 18.38 -0.23
N GLY A 1134 -33.03 19.34 -1.15
CA GLY A 1134 -33.09 20.79 -0.88
C GLY A 1134 -34.47 21.44 -1.02
N ARG A 1135 -35.54 20.67 -1.23
CA ARG A 1135 -36.91 21.16 -1.38
C ARG A 1135 -37.88 20.49 -0.42
N ALA A 1136 -39.03 21.12 -0.19
CA ALA A 1136 -40.12 20.54 0.58
C ALA A 1136 -41.43 20.75 -0.19
N PHE A 1137 -42.08 19.66 -0.61
CA PHE A 1137 -43.22 19.73 -1.52
C PHE A 1137 -44.56 19.70 -0.77
N THR A 1138 -45.48 20.56 -1.22
CA THR A 1138 -46.85 20.67 -0.70
C THR A 1138 -47.84 20.31 -1.81
N GLY A 1139 -48.77 21.18 -2.22
CA GLY A 1139 -49.82 20.84 -3.18
C GLY A 1139 -49.32 20.27 -4.51
N VAL A 1140 -50.09 19.33 -5.06
CA VAL A 1140 -49.86 18.73 -6.38
C VAL A 1140 -51.17 18.71 -7.17
N VAL A 1141 -51.11 18.94 -8.48
CA VAL A 1141 -52.24 18.73 -9.38
C VAL A 1141 -51.77 18.17 -10.71
N CYS A 1142 -52.50 17.20 -11.26
CA CYS A 1142 -52.30 16.67 -12.61
C CYS A 1142 -53.08 17.53 -13.63
N VAL A 1143 -52.42 17.97 -14.70
CA VAL A 1143 -52.99 18.82 -15.77
C VAL A 1143 -52.84 18.23 -17.16
#